data_AF-U5HCI3-F1
#
_entry.id   AF-U5HCI3-F1
#
_cell.length_a   1.000
_cell.length_b   1.000
_cell.length_c   1.000
_cell.angle_alpha   90.00
_cell.angle_beta   90.00
_cell.angle_gamma   90.00
#
_symmetry.space_group_name_H-M   'P 1'
#
loop_
_entity.id
_entity.type
_entity.pdbx_description
1 polymer ?
#
loop_
_entity_poly.entity_id
_entity_poly.type
_entity_poly.pdbx_seq_one_letter_code
_entity_poly.pdbx_strand_id
1 'polypeptide(L)'
;MRPSPTPCRRRRPVLSTFMSHCCLLALLACTVVAVHPDQIIDQADASSSSETAELSSNNSPPLTPPPKSKRAPSDDGAPPTRIPITLTMPSVKEIAAMSPTVALFWDTALKALALAAQGGVDATLRSFAFARFHGKIVGIPGTGIETTAEAQALQKHLDCMTSNGEWVYDPLGDARSNEAPNPNVGLTIHKQEGIYASCDRKFYSKSKGGNRRSEADWDVRESLKWKWQPSKTCVETAPSNARPGLSRRRFCQYLSHKSTILLGDTPHYSLHDLLLDWTTLAPMSCYGDLFCREHSLCGDILKAKPGTGIEDWTEDELVWLSLPRPPSAVLKAAADRSEEDDDADEPHRHEPWDETVIAENGQRRTPSFGTLLRYRRTDGLKSARKYIEPIYIHPATGIREMNQQWLPDSRRADIVVMAKAPLPFPLPGHNKTFDHWFEGLDDSKDLEEVAAKYIEAAWRITENVWLPELLDSLSSMRGSPSPEDQLIIYRGGWRAHHDCSRSSLDEDDPSASWDWQSPGDGPPPHKRQPTLSQVLFRNPAQTRLVDKHTLWYNLQTIMQNHIVRNFIAPKFGIPFLDLESSMSVWRSGMVGGSASAPFEPLPKSSMQGGGFVDQAKLKKRGASPGLRSAASGDCWRYCIASPGSGIEEAFIGGLLRIFERGFASTEERKQKWTGDNFANVKERMAQREKLKNGDAGEDD
;
A
#
# COMPACT_ATOMS: atom_id res chain seq x y z
N MET A 1 29.46 39.52 42.85
CA MET A 1 28.45 40.58 43.03
C MET A 1 28.70 41.68 42.01
N ARG A 2 27.72 41.93 41.11
CA ARG A 2 27.62 43.00 40.08
C ARG A 2 28.74 43.08 39.01
N PRO A 3 28.52 43.72 37.83
CA PRO A 3 27.27 44.22 37.22
C PRO A 3 27.07 43.84 35.72
N SER A 4 25.83 44.08 35.27
CA SER A 4 25.34 44.11 33.89
C SER A 4 26.06 45.14 32.99
N PRO A 5 25.98 44.98 31.66
CA PRO A 5 25.44 46.10 30.88
C PRO A 5 24.61 45.70 29.64
N THR A 6 23.61 46.53 29.34
CA THR A 6 22.99 46.75 28.02
C THR A 6 22.79 48.27 27.87
N PRO A 7 22.44 48.82 26.69
CA PRO A 7 22.77 48.43 25.32
C PRO A 7 23.27 49.63 24.47
N CYS A 8 23.91 49.38 23.33
CA CYS A 8 24.19 50.41 22.33
C CYS A 8 23.57 50.06 20.96
N ARG A 9 22.68 50.95 20.51
CA ARG A 9 22.08 51.01 19.16
C ARG A 9 23.13 51.32 18.10
N ARG A 10 23.12 50.58 16.98
CA ARG A 10 23.48 51.14 15.65
C ARG A 10 22.57 50.61 14.56
N ARG A 11 22.06 51.55 13.76
CA ARG A 11 21.23 51.42 12.57
C ARG A 11 21.99 50.72 11.44
N ARG A 12 21.30 49.91 10.62
CA ARG A 12 21.77 49.46 9.29
C ARG A 12 20.89 50.10 8.19
N PRO A 13 21.44 50.41 7.00
CA PRO A 13 20.68 50.93 5.88
C PRO A 13 20.02 49.80 5.05
N VAL A 14 19.00 50.21 4.30
CA VAL A 14 18.13 49.45 3.39
C VAL A 14 18.65 49.60 1.95
N LEU A 15 18.23 48.68 1.04
CA LEU A 15 18.52 48.50 -0.40
C LEU A 15 19.70 47.54 -0.70
N SER A 16 19.65 46.56 -1.62
CA SER A 16 18.69 46.17 -2.67
C SER A 16 18.86 44.69 -3.05
N THR A 17 17.78 43.90 -3.15
CA THR A 17 17.77 42.54 -3.71
C THR A 17 16.55 42.35 -4.62
N PHE A 18 16.59 42.98 -5.80
CA PHE A 18 15.52 42.84 -6.81
C PHE A 18 16.04 42.60 -8.24
N MET A 19 17.35 42.37 -8.45
CA MET A 19 17.92 42.14 -9.79
C MET A 19 18.67 40.81 -9.95
N SER A 20 18.34 39.77 -9.16
CA SER A 20 18.98 38.44 -9.30
C SER A 20 18.06 37.36 -9.86
N HIS A 21 16.77 37.61 -10.07
CA HIS A 21 15.82 36.59 -10.53
C HIS A 21 15.56 36.60 -12.05
N CYS A 22 15.75 37.73 -12.74
CA CYS A 22 15.56 37.77 -14.20
C CYS A 22 16.75 37.21 -15.01
N CYS A 23 17.98 37.24 -14.46
CA CYS A 23 19.16 36.69 -15.16
C CYS A 23 19.24 35.16 -15.13
N LEU A 24 18.66 34.49 -14.12
CA LEU A 24 18.68 33.02 -14.06
C LEU A 24 17.71 32.36 -15.07
N LEU A 25 16.57 33.01 -15.35
CA LEU A 25 15.59 32.53 -16.33
C LEU A 25 16.07 32.68 -17.77
N ALA A 26 16.89 33.71 -18.07
CA ALA A 26 17.48 33.89 -19.39
C ALA A 26 18.65 32.92 -19.67
N LEU A 27 19.41 32.51 -18.64
CA LEU A 27 20.54 31.58 -18.80
C LEU A 27 20.10 30.12 -18.98
N LEU A 28 18.96 29.71 -18.42
CA LEU A 28 18.39 28.36 -18.64
C LEU A 28 17.76 28.18 -20.03
N ALA A 29 17.34 29.26 -20.68
CA ALA A 29 16.79 29.23 -22.04
C ALA A 29 17.86 29.09 -23.14
N CYS A 30 19.13 29.43 -22.86
CA CYS A 30 20.20 29.46 -23.86
C CYS A 30 21.12 28.23 -23.89
N THR A 31 20.99 27.28 -22.97
CA THR A 31 21.80 26.04 -22.96
C THR A 31 21.11 24.81 -23.54
N VAL A 32 19.94 24.96 -24.18
CA VAL A 32 19.12 23.83 -24.69
C VAL A 32 19.40 23.49 -26.18
N VAL A 33 20.31 24.19 -26.85
CA VAL A 33 20.69 23.81 -28.23
C VAL A 33 22.02 23.07 -28.23
N ALA A 34 21.92 21.74 -28.35
CA ALA A 34 22.87 20.78 -28.93
C ALA A 34 23.18 19.56 -28.04
N VAL A 35 22.32 18.52 -28.09
CA VAL A 35 22.76 17.10 -28.15
C VAL A 35 21.71 16.32 -28.96
N HIS A 36 22.18 15.52 -29.92
CA HIS A 36 21.42 14.80 -30.94
C HIS A 36 20.39 13.77 -30.41
N PRO A 37 19.30 13.52 -31.17
CA PRO A 37 18.35 12.45 -30.91
C PRO A 37 18.76 11.20 -31.68
N ASP A 38 19.26 10.16 -31.01
CA ASP A 38 19.34 8.81 -31.56
C ASP A 38 19.35 7.83 -30.40
N GLN A 39 18.25 7.09 -30.24
CA GLN A 39 18.04 5.81 -29.53
C GLN A 39 16.61 5.72 -28.98
N ILE A 40 15.62 5.82 -29.87
CA ILE A 40 14.30 5.21 -29.67
C ILE A 40 13.87 4.69 -31.03
N ILE A 41 13.97 3.37 -31.23
CA ILE A 41 13.21 2.47 -32.11
C ILE A 41 14.11 1.24 -32.30
N ASP A 42 13.75 0.14 -31.64
CA ASP A 42 13.90 -1.22 -32.17
C ASP A 42 13.23 -2.18 -31.19
N GLN A 43 12.00 -2.58 -31.53
CA GLN A 43 11.42 -3.91 -31.37
C GLN A 43 9.92 -3.83 -31.62
N ALA A 44 9.56 -3.71 -32.90
CA ALA A 44 8.27 -4.10 -33.43
C ALA A 44 8.49 -4.57 -34.86
N ASP A 45 8.67 -5.87 -35.04
CA ASP A 45 8.21 -6.59 -36.22
C ASP A 45 8.39 -8.10 -36.04
N ALA A 46 7.26 -8.82 -36.03
CA ALA A 46 7.03 -10.03 -36.82
C ALA A 46 5.78 -10.76 -36.29
N SER A 47 4.63 -10.54 -36.93
CA SER A 47 3.85 -11.61 -37.59
C SER A 47 2.49 -11.08 -38.04
N SER A 48 2.41 -10.70 -39.32
CA SER A 48 1.16 -10.52 -40.05
C SER A 48 0.82 -11.79 -40.83
N SER A 49 -0.45 -12.18 -40.82
CA SER A 49 -1.10 -12.97 -41.88
C SER A 49 -2.51 -12.38 -42.03
N SER A 50 -2.70 -11.47 -42.99
CA SER A 50 -3.19 -11.72 -44.35
C SER A 50 -4.60 -12.33 -44.39
N GLU A 51 -5.59 -11.52 -44.74
CA GLU A 51 -6.74 -12.00 -45.52
C GLU A 51 -7.25 -10.88 -46.43
N THR A 52 -7.41 -11.27 -47.69
CA THR A 52 -7.63 -10.48 -48.89
C THR A 52 -9.09 -10.07 -49.07
N ALA A 53 -9.30 -8.88 -49.61
CA ALA A 53 -10.58 -8.36 -50.04
C ALA A 53 -11.04 -8.96 -51.38
N GLU A 54 -12.34 -9.19 -51.54
CA GLU A 54 -13.01 -9.29 -52.84
C GLU A 54 -14.23 -8.34 -52.91
N LEU A 55 -14.35 -7.67 -54.06
CA LEU A 55 -15.37 -6.70 -54.44
C LEU A 55 -16.57 -7.39 -55.14
N SER A 56 -17.80 -6.95 -54.84
CA SER A 56 -18.89 -6.65 -55.81
C SER A 56 -20.14 -6.18 -55.02
N SER A 57 -21.15 -5.46 -55.52
CA SER A 57 -21.35 -4.42 -56.53
C SER A 57 -22.73 -3.80 -56.21
N ASN A 58 -22.91 -2.51 -56.47
CA ASN A 58 -24.12 -1.72 -56.15
C ASN A 58 -25.41 -2.21 -56.84
N ASN A 59 -26.57 -2.06 -56.16
CA ASN A 59 -27.79 -1.41 -56.68
C ASN A 59 -28.86 -1.27 -55.56
N SER A 60 -29.52 -0.10 -55.49
CA SER A 60 -30.74 0.23 -54.68
C SER A 60 -31.84 0.69 -55.66
N PRO A 61 -33.18 0.75 -55.38
CA PRO A 61 -33.86 1.22 -54.14
C PRO A 61 -35.26 0.52 -53.87
N PRO A 62 -36.30 1.13 -53.24
CA PRO A 62 -36.51 1.52 -51.83
C PRO A 62 -37.74 0.83 -51.13
N LEU A 63 -37.84 1.07 -49.79
CA LEU A 63 -39.04 1.04 -48.91
C LEU A 63 -39.71 -0.28 -48.51
N THR A 64 -39.44 -0.76 -47.28
CA THR A 64 -40.41 -0.94 -46.15
C THR A 64 -39.70 -1.55 -44.92
N PRO A 65 -40.05 -1.15 -43.67
CA PRO A 65 -39.36 -1.67 -42.48
C PRO A 65 -39.94 -3.01 -42.03
N PRO A 66 -39.14 -4.09 -41.86
CA PRO A 66 -39.61 -5.31 -41.23
C PRO A 66 -39.44 -5.25 -39.69
N PRO A 67 -40.20 -6.05 -38.95
CA PRO A 67 -40.45 -5.86 -37.53
C PRO A 67 -39.24 -6.19 -36.67
N LYS A 68 -39.20 -5.60 -35.46
CA LYS A 68 -38.20 -5.80 -34.42
C LYS A 68 -37.93 -7.29 -34.17
N SER A 69 -36.94 -7.84 -34.86
CA SER A 69 -36.28 -9.08 -34.48
C SER A 69 -35.57 -8.81 -33.16
N LYS A 70 -35.87 -9.64 -32.15
CA LYS A 70 -35.16 -9.64 -30.86
C LYS A 70 -33.68 -9.82 -31.17
N ARG A 71 -32.92 -8.73 -31.03
CA ARG A 71 -31.46 -8.76 -31.00
C ARG A 71 -31.08 -9.78 -29.92
N ALA A 72 -30.27 -10.75 -30.28
CA ALA A 72 -29.59 -11.60 -29.30
C ALA A 72 -28.98 -10.69 -28.23
N PRO A 73 -29.01 -11.08 -26.94
CA PRO A 73 -28.37 -10.29 -25.89
C PRO A 73 -26.91 -10.12 -26.29
N SER A 74 -26.48 -8.87 -26.45
CA SER A 74 -25.07 -8.57 -26.67
C SER A 74 -24.30 -8.92 -25.40
N ASP A 75 -23.09 -9.43 -25.58
CA ASP A 75 -22.09 -9.78 -24.56
C ASP A 75 -21.61 -8.55 -23.73
N ASP A 76 -22.32 -7.42 -23.75
CA ASP A 76 -21.87 -6.11 -23.26
C ASP A 76 -22.01 -5.92 -21.73
N GLY A 77 -22.53 -6.92 -21.01
CA GLY A 77 -22.81 -6.84 -19.56
C GLY A 77 -21.80 -7.51 -18.63
N ALA A 78 -20.85 -8.30 -19.15
CA ALA A 78 -19.91 -9.05 -18.32
C ALA A 78 -18.64 -8.24 -17.99
N PRO A 79 -18.04 -8.39 -16.79
CA PRO A 79 -16.71 -7.88 -16.52
C PRO A 79 -15.69 -8.48 -17.51
N PRO A 80 -14.66 -7.73 -17.93
CA PRO A 80 -13.59 -8.26 -18.75
C PRO A 80 -12.94 -9.40 -17.98
N THR A 81 -12.63 -10.50 -18.66
CA THR A 81 -12.00 -11.65 -18.03
C THR A 81 -10.62 -11.29 -17.43
N ARG A 82 -9.96 -10.26 -17.97
CA ARG A 82 -8.60 -9.85 -17.60
C ARG A 82 -8.42 -8.33 -17.64
N ILE A 83 -7.71 -7.76 -16.66
CA ILE A 83 -7.29 -6.35 -16.63
C ILE A 83 -5.77 -6.30 -16.42
N PRO A 84 -4.97 -5.99 -17.45
CA PRO A 84 -3.51 -5.95 -17.34
C PRO A 84 -3.01 -4.70 -16.61
N ILE A 85 -1.97 -4.88 -15.81
CA ILE A 85 -1.17 -3.82 -15.19
C ILE A 85 0.26 -3.99 -15.68
N THR A 86 0.77 -2.99 -16.39
CA THR A 86 2.07 -3.07 -17.07
C THR A 86 3.04 -1.99 -16.64
N LEU A 87 2.59 -1.01 -15.85
CA LEU A 87 3.37 0.15 -15.46
C LEU A 87 3.17 0.46 -13.98
N THR A 88 4.23 0.96 -13.36
CA THR A 88 4.24 1.46 -11.98
C THR A 88 3.80 2.91 -11.86
N MET A 89 3.83 3.62 -12.99
CA MET A 89 3.47 5.03 -13.10
C MET A 89 2.28 5.15 -14.06
N PRO A 90 1.39 6.13 -13.85
CA PRO A 90 0.32 6.39 -14.81
C PRO A 90 0.91 6.72 -16.19
N SER A 91 0.32 6.12 -17.23
CA SER A 91 0.75 6.38 -18.62
C SER A 91 0.58 7.86 -18.97
N VAL A 92 1.61 8.46 -19.55
CA VAL A 92 1.61 9.85 -20.02
C VAL A 92 1.24 9.98 -21.50
N LYS A 93 1.06 8.87 -22.24
CA LYS A 93 0.85 8.89 -23.70
C LYS A 93 -0.36 9.74 -24.11
N GLU A 94 -1.48 9.54 -23.40
CA GLU A 94 -2.74 10.25 -23.67
C GLU A 94 -2.58 11.75 -23.44
N ILE A 95 -2.05 12.14 -22.27
CA ILE A 95 -1.86 13.55 -21.94
C ILE A 95 -0.78 14.21 -22.81
N ALA A 96 0.26 13.49 -23.23
CA ALA A 96 1.27 14.02 -24.15
C ALA A 96 0.71 14.31 -25.55
N ALA A 97 -0.27 13.52 -26.00
CA ALA A 97 -0.95 13.78 -27.27
C ALA A 97 -1.94 14.96 -27.19
N MET A 98 -2.60 15.12 -26.03
CA MET A 98 -3.63 16.15 -25.83
C MET A 98 -3.06 17.49 -25.37
N SER A 99 -2.21 17.47 -24.33
CA SER A 99 -1.52 18.63 -23.77
C SER A 99 -0.03 18.32 -23.57
N PRO A 100 0.78 18.50 -24.62
CA PRO A 100 2.23 18.28 -24.56
C PRO A 100 2.91 19.10 -23.44
N THR A 101 2.39 20.29 -23.16
CA THR A 101 2.91 21.19 -22.12
C THR A 101 2.75 20.60 -20.73
N VAL A 102 1.57 20.07 -20.39
CA VAL A 102 1.32 19.43 -19.09
C VAL A 102 2.17 18.17 -18.93
N ALA A 103 2.30 17.36 -20.00
CA ALA A 103 3.15 16.17 -19.98
C ALA A 103 4.65 16.52 -19.76
N LEU A 104 5.17 17.50 -20.49
CA LEU A 104 6.55 17.98 -20.32
C LEU A 104 6.80 18.54 -18.92
N PHE A 105 5.82 19.26 -18.38
CA PHE A 105 5.90 19.84 -17.04
C PHE A 105 5.91 18.75 -15.96
N TRP A 106 5.07 17.72 -16.09
CA TRP A 106 5.07 16.55 -15.23
C TRP A 106 6.44 15.85 -15.21
N ASP A 107 7.03 15.59 -16.38
CA ASP A 107 8.35 14.97 -16.47
C ASP A 107 9.44 15.84 -15.86
N THR A 108 9.35 17.16 -16.03
CA THR A 108 10.28 18.13 -15.44
C THR A 108 10.19 18.10 -13.91
N ALA A 109 8.98 18.07 -13.35
CA ALA A 109 8.75 17.98 -11.91
C ALA A 109 9.34 16.69 -11.33
N LEU A 110 9.14 15.54 -11.98
CA LEU A 110 9.70 14.26 -11.53
C LEU A 110 11.24 14.26 -11.57
N LYS A 111 11.85 14.80 -12.63
CA LYS A 111 13.32 14.92 -12.73
C LYS A 111 13.89 15.83 -11.64
N ALA A 112 13.25 16.95 -11.38
CA ALA A 112 13.69 17.87 -10.33
C ALA A 112 13.55 17.26 -8.93
N LEU A 113 12.45 16.54 -8.67
CA LEU A 113 12.27 15.78 -7.44
C LEU A 113 13.32 14.69 -7.25
N ALA A 114 13.68 13.97 -8.31
CA ALA A 114 14.74 12.97 -8.27
C ALA A 114 16.08 13.59 -7.84
N LEU A 115 16.45 14.74 -8.43
CA LEU A 115 17.67 15.47 -8.06
C LEU A 115 17.63 15.96 -6.60
N ALA A 116 16.49 16.51 -6.17
CA ALA A 116 16.31 16.96 -4.79
C ALA A 116 16.39 15.79 -3.78
N ALA A 117 15.77 14.65 -4.11
CA ALA A 117 15.84 13.43 -3.29
C ALA A 117 17.27 12.93 -3.17
N GLN A 118 18.01 12.82 -4.28
CA GLN A 118 19.42 12.44 -4.27
C GLN A 118 20.27 13.39 -3.42
N GLY A 119 20.13 14.71 -3.63
CA GLY A 119 20.85 15.71 -2.85
C GLY A 119 20.54 15.67 -1.35
N GLY A 120 19.26 15.50 -0.99
CA GLY A 120 18.83 15.37 0.40
C GLY A 120 19.33 14.08 1.08
N VAL A 121 19.30 12.96 0.36
CA VAL A 121 19.88 11.69 0.81
C VAL A 121 21.37 11.86 1.04
N ASP A 122 22.13 12.35 0.05
CA ASP A 122 23.58 12.54 0.16
C ASP A 122 23.97 13.50 1.30
N ALA A 123 23.16 14.52 1.57
CA ALA A 123 23.36 15.42 2.72
C ALA A 123 23.11 14.69 4.05
N THR A 124 22.05 13.87 4.12
CA THR A 124 21.72 13.06 5.31
C THR A 124 22.81 12.04 5.60
N LEU A 125 23.28 11.33 4.57
CA LEU A 125 24.32 10.31 4.68
C LEU A 125 25.67 10.89 5.14
N ARG A 126 25.98 12.14 4.75
CA ARG A 126 27.19 12.87 5.16
C ARG A 126 27.08 13.51 6.54
N SER A 127 25.90 13.56 7.14
CA SER A 127 25.72 14.15 8.47
C SER A 127 26.51 13.35 9.52
N PHE A 128 27.17 14.04 10.45
CA PHE A 128 27.98 13.39 11.49
C PHE A 128 27.17 12.39 12.33
N ALA A 129 25.89 12.69 12.57
CA ALA A 129 24.98 11.83 13.33
C ALA A 129 24.68 10.50 12.62
N PHE A 130 24.71 10.47 11.28
CA PHE A 130 24.36 9.29 10.50
C PHE A 130 25.56 8.59 9.88
N ALA A 131 26.68 9.28 9.66
CA ALA A 131 27.85 8.75 8.96
C ALA A 131 28.40 7.45 9.58
N ARG A 132 28.34 7.32 10.92
CA ARG A 132 28.77 6.11 11.64
C ARG A 132 27.90 4.89 11.30
N PHE A 133 26.62 5.10 11.03
CA PHE A 133 25.68 4.05 10.66
C PHE A 133 25.72 3.77 9.14
N HIS A 134 25.77 4.82 8.31
CA HIS A 134 25.79 4.69 6.86
C HIS A 134 26.89 3.79 6.33
N GLY A 135 28.12 3.91 6.86
CA GLY A 135 29.26 3.09 6.42
C GLY A 135 29.07 1.58 6.59
N LYS A 136 28.01 1.15 7.29
CA LYS A 136 27.64 -0.24 7.52
C LYS A 136 26.48 -0.74 6.65
N ILE A 137 25.75 0.15 5.97
CA ILE A 137 24.61 -0.23 5.13
C ILE A 137 25.13 -0.68 3.76
N VAL A 138 25.23 -1.99 3.54
CA VAL A 138 25.62 -2.58 2.24
C VAL A 138 24.47 -3.36 1.60
N GLY A 139 23.77 -4.18 2.39
CA GLY A 139 22.56 -4.91 1.99
C GLY A 139 21.31 -4.41 2.69
N ILE A 140 20.49 -5.32 3.22
CA ILE A 140 19.25 -4.99 3.95
C ILE A 140 19.44 -5.35 5.42
N PRO A 141 19.62 -4.35 6.32
CA PRO A 141 19.79 -4.60 7.74
C PRO A 141 18.62 -5.39 8.34
N GLY A 142 18.94 -6.24 9.30
CA GLY A 142 17.98 -7.14 9.93
C GLY A 142 17.60 -8.35 9.10
N THR A 143 18.34 -8.62 8.02
CA THR A 143 18.24 -9.80 7.18
C THR A 143 19.61 -10.39 6.88
N GLY A 144 19.65 -11.59 6.29
CA GLY A 144 20.87 -12.19 5.77
C GLY A 144 21.31 -11.62 4.40
N ILE A 145 20.64 -10.59 3.86
CA ILE A 145 21.05 -9.92 2.62
C ILE A 145 22.16 -8.92 2.97
N GLU A 146 23.40 -9.32 2.72
CA GLU A 146 24.60 -8.55 3.10
C GLU A 146 25.19 -7.73 1.93
N THR A 147 24.71 -7.94 0.70
CA THR A 147 25.24 -7.27 -0.50
C THR A 147 24.22 -6.38 -1.19
N THR A 148 24.70 -5.31 -1.84
CA THR A 148 23.85 -4.40 -2.62
C THR A 148 23.21 -5.10 -3.81
N ALA A 149 23.91 -6.06 -4.43
CA ALA A 149 23.40 -6.82 -5.57
C ALA A 149 22.21 -7.72 -5.16
N GLU A 150 22.29 -8.39 -4.01
CA GLU A 150 21.17 -9.17 -3.48
C GLU A 150 19.97 -8.27 -3.14
N ALA A 151 20.21 -7.10 -2.54
CA ALA A 151 19.17 -6.13 -2.22
C ALA A 151 18.46 -5.59 -3.48
N GLN A 152 19.21 -5.24 -4.53
CA GLN A 152 18.66 -4.82 -5.81
C GLN A 152 17.86 -5.93 -6.49
N ALA A 153 18.36 -7.18 -6.43
CA ALA A 153 17.66 -8.32 -7.00
C ALA A 153 16.35 -8.63 -6.24
N LEU A 154 16.33 -8.47 -4.91
CA LEU A 154 15.08 -8.52 -4.13
C LEU A 154 14.11 -7.42 -4.60
N GLN A 155 14.55 -6.17 -4.66
CA GLN A 155 13.67 -5.06 -5.04
C GLN A 155 13.09 -5.26 -6.44
N LYS A 156 13.92 -5.68 -7.41
CA LYS A 156 13.47 -5.99 -8.78
C LYS A 156 12.41 -7.10 -8.80
N HIS A 157 12.56 -8.11 -7.95
CA HIS A 157 11.55 -9.17 -7.82
C HIS A 157 10.23 -8.63 -7.24
N LEU A 158 10.27 -7.91 -6.12
CA LEU A 158 9.08 -7.30 -5.48
C LEU A 158 8.33 -6.35 -6.43
N ASP A 159 9.09 -5.54 -7.15
CA ASP A 159 8.59 -4.63 -8.17
C ASP A 159 7.86 -5.38 -9.30
N CYS A 160 8.49 -6.42 -9.85
CA CYS A 160 7.90 -7.22 -10.92
C CYS A 160 6.57 -7.87 -10.47
N MET A 161 6.56 -8.45 -9.27
CA MET A 161 5.40 -9.17 -8.72
C MET A 161 4.14 -8.31 -8.57
N THR A 162 4.28 -6.99 -8.47
CA THR A 162 3.18 -6.05 -8.20
C THR A 162 2.87 -5.12 -9.37
N SER A 163 3.84 -4.88 -10.25
CA SER A 163 3.67 -3.94 -11.37
C SER A 163 3.61 -4.57 -12.76
N ASN A 164 3.78 -5.89 -12.86
CA ASN A 164 3.68 -6.61 -14.12
C ASN A 164 2.83 -7.87 -13.92
N GLY A 165 1.58 -7.79 -14.34
CA GLY A 165 0.61 -8.87 -14.16
C GLY A 165 -0.76 -8.49 -14.66
N GLU A 166 -1.75 -9.27 -14.29
CA GLU A 166 -3.14 -9.05 -14.67
C GLU A 166 -4.09 -9.42 -13.52
N TRP A 167 -5.17 -8.67 -13.40
CA TRP A 167 -6.32 -9.12 -12.64
C TRP A 167 -7.13 -10.07 -13.51
N VAL A 168 -7.33 -11.29 -13.03
CA VAL A 168 -8.14 -12.30 -13.69
C VAL A 168 -9.47 -12.41 -12.96
N TYR A 169 -10.57 -12.30 -13.70
CA TYR A 169 -11.89 -12.58 -13.19
C TYR A 169 -12.15 -14.09 -13.24
N ASP A 170 -12.34 -14.69 -12.07
CA ASP A 170 -12.54 -16.11 -11.82
C ASP A 170 -13.92 -16.34 -11.18
N PRO A 171 -14.99 -16.32 -12.00
CA PRO A 171 -16.36 -16.43 -11.50
C PRO A 171 -16.73 -17.80 -10.94
N LEU A 172 -15.89 -18.83 -11.18
CA LEU A 172 -16.11 -20.20 -10.71
C LEU A 172 -15.13 -20.62 -9.61
N GLY A 173 -14.05 -19.85 -9.38
CA GLY A 173 -13.04 -20.17 -8.36
C GLY A 173 -11.97 -21.18 -8.81
N ASP A 174 -11.95 -21.55 -10.09
CA ASP A 174 -11.06 -22.58 -10.64
C ASP A 174 -9.60 -22.12 -10.70
N ALA A 175 -9.36 -20.82 -10.92
CA ALA A 175 -8.01 -20.27 -10.97
C ALA A 175 -7.35 -20.20 -9.59
N ARG A 176 -8.15 -20.18 -8.52
CA ARG A 176 -7.66 -20.28 -7.13
C ARG A 176 -7.21 -21.70 -6.78
N SER A 177 -7.80 -22.73 -7.36
CA SER A 177 -7.50 -24.13 -7.04
C SER A 177 -6.39 -24.76 -7.86
N ASN A 178 -6.27 -24.38 -9.14
CA ASN A 178 -5.40 -25.09 -10.10
C ASN A 178 -3.93 -24.65 -10.06
N GLU A 179 -3.63 -23.47 -9.51
CA GLU A 179 -2.27 -22.91 -9.44
C GLU A 179 -1.68 -22.88 -8.02
N ALA A 180 -2.49 -23.16 -7.00
CA ALA A 180 -2.01 -23.16 -5.64
C ALA A 180 -1.31 -24.48 -5.31
N PRO A 181 -0.07 -24.47 -4.78
CA PRO A 181 0.56 -25.70 -4.30
C PRO A 181 -0.21 -26.36 -3.15
N ASN A 182 -1.17 -25.64 -2.55
CA ASN A 182 -2.20 -26.19 -1.70
C ASN A 182 -3.58 -25.96 -2.37
N PRO A 183 -4.30 -26.99 -2.83
CA PRO A 183 -5.57 -26.88 -3.57
C PRO A 183 -6.70 -26.22 -2.75
N ASN A 184 -6.50 -26.04 -1.44
CA ASN A 184 -7.50 -25.51 -0.52
C ASN A 184 -7.23 -24.03 -0.15
N VAL A 185 -7.01 -23.14 -1.12
CA VAL A 185 -6.89 -21.70 -0.82
C VAL A 185 -8.27 -21.15 -0.44
N GLY A 186 -8.47 -20.91 0.85
CA GLY A 186 -9.63 -20.21 1.37
C GLY A 186 -9.47 -18.69 1.29
N LEU A 187 -10.57 -18.00 1.61
CA LEU A 187 -10.67 -16.56 1.56
C LEU A 187 -10.24 -15.97 2.90
N THR A 188 -9.46 -14.89 2.86
CA THR A 188 -9.16 -14.10 4.06
C THR A 188 -10.46 -13.65 4.71
N ILE A 189 -10.65 -14.01 5.97
CA ILE A 189 -11.78 -13.56 6.76
C ILE A 189 -11.41 -12.29 7.51
N HIS A 190 -12.25 -11.26 7.38
CA HIS A 190 -12.14 -10.08 8.22
C HIS A 190 -12.67 -10.38 9.63
N LYS A 191 -11.75 -10.45 10.61
CA LYS A 191 -12.07 -10.73 12.01
C LYS A 191 -11.92 -9.49 12.88
N GLN A 192 -10.99 -8.58 12.54
CA GLN A 192 -10.71 -7.40 13.36
C GLN A 192 -11.55 -6.18 12.96
N GLU A 193 -11.54 -5.80 11.68
CA GLU A 193 -12.13 -4.53 11.24
C GLU A 193 -13.66 -4.61 11.30
N GLY A 194 -14.27 -3.85 12.21
CA GLY A 194 -15.71 -3.92 12.47
C GLY A 194 -16.58 -3.66 11.23
N ILE A 195 -16.11 -2.86 10.27
CA ILE A 195 -16.81 -2.58 9.02
C ILE A 195 -16.78 -3.82 8.11
N TYR A 196 -15.60 -4.29 7.69
CA TYR A 196 -15.51 -5.47 6.82
C TYR A 196 -16.08 -6.73 7.47
N ALA A 197 -15.82 -6.96 8.75
CA ALA A 197 -16.41 -8.07 9.48
C ALA A 197 -17.96 -7.99 9.48
N SER A 198 -18.54 -6.79 9.57
CA SER A 198 -19.99 -6.61 9.45
C SER A 198 -20.51 -6.85 8.03
N CYS A 199 -19.73 -6.49 7.01
CA CYS A 199 -20.09 -6.69 5.60
C CYS A 199 -20.01 -8.16 5.21
N ASP A 200 -18.94 -8.86 5.60
CA ASP A 200 -18.81 -10.31 5.47
C ASP A 200 -19.98 -11.00 6.17
N ARG A 201 -20.27 -10.66 7.43
CA ARG A 201 -21.43 -11.22 8.16
C ARG A 201 -22.74 -10.98 7.42
N LYS A 202 -22.97 -9.79 6.86
CA LYS A 202 -24.20 -9.46 6.11
C LYS A 202 -24.30 -10.25 4.81
N PHE A 203 -23.19 -10.48 4.11
CA PHE A 203 -23.17 -11.30 2.90
C PHE A 203 -23.45 -12.77 3.24
N TYR A 204 -22.67 -13.37 4.13
CA TYR A 204 -22.75 -14.80 4.44
C TYR A 204 -23.95 -15.20 5.31
N SER A 205 -24.60 -14.27 6.03
CA SER A 205 -25.82 -14.57 6.80
C SER A 205 -27.07 -14.82 5.92
N LYS A 206 -27.16 -14.19 4.74
CA LYS A 206 -28.30 -14.38 3.82
C LYS A 206 -28.37 -15.80 3.25
N SER A 207 -27.24 -16.47 3.17
CA SER A 207 -27.11 -17.83 2.66
C SER A 207 -27.71 -18.91 3.58
N LYS A 208 -28.14 -18.55 4.80
CA LYS A 208 -28.78 -19.48 5.76
C LYS A 208 -30.26 -19.77 5.47
N GLY A 209 -30.90 -19.06 4.54
CA GLY A 209 -32.35 -19.17 4.26
C GLY A 209 -32.75 -20.03 3.05
N GLY A 210 -31.80 -20.46 2.23
CA GLY A 210 -32.06 -21.25 1.02
C GLY A 210 -31.80 -22.74 1.25
N ASN A 211 -32.84 -23.56 1.18
CA ASN A 211 -32.77 -25.02 1.34
C ASN A 211 -32.07 -25.76 0.16
N ARG A 212 -31.16 -25.08 -0.54
CA ARG A 212 -30.36 -25.60 -1.66
C ARG A 212 -29.06 -24.80 -1.73
N ARG A 213 -28.01 -25.30 -1.09
CA ARG A 213 -26.68 -25.21 -1.68
C ARG A 213 -26.34 -26.64 -2.08
N SER A 214 -26.15 -26.89 -3.38
CA SER A 214 -25.21 -27.95 -3.72
C SER A 214 -23.86 -27.51 -3.17
N GLU A 215 -23.01 -28.44 -2.76
CA GLU A 215 -21.66 -28.13 -2.23
C GLU A 215 -20.74 -27.44 -3.26
N ALA A 216 -21.25 -27.04 -4.45
CA ALA A 216 -20.47 -26.70 -5.63
C ALA A 216 -20.72 -25.27 -6.20
N ASP A 217 -21.44 -24.38 -5.51
CA ASP A 217 -21.67 -23.00 -6.02
C ASP A 217 -20.70 -21.99 -5.38
N TRP A 218 -19.85 -21.35 -6.20
CA TRP A 218 -18.86 -20.33 -5.81
C TRP A 218 -19.54 -18.98 -5.47
N ASP A 219 -20.34 -18.99 -4.41
CA ASP A 219 -21.17 -17.87 -3.95
C ASP A 219 -20.40 -16.94 -2.99
N VAL A 220 -19.40 -16.24 -3.54
CA VAL A 220 -18.55 -15.26 -2.84
C VAL A 220 -18.85 -13.83 -3.30
N ARG A 221 -18.38 -12.85 -2.53
CA ARG A 221 -18.43 -11.42 -2.92
C ARG A 221 -17.76 -11.22 -4.28
N GLU A 222 -18.35 -10.39 -5.16
CA GLU A 222 -17.84 -10.13 -6.52
C GLU A 222 -16.37 -9.72 -6.56
N SER A 223 -15.90 -8.90 -5.61
CA SER A 223 -14.49 -8.50 -5.52
C SER A 223 -13.54 -9.67 -5.24
N LEU A 224 -14.01 -10.73 -4.57
CA LEU A 224 -13.23 -11.93 -4.24
C LEU A 224 -13.12 -12.92 -5.40
N LYS A 225 -13.97 -12.77 -6.43
CA LYS A 225 -13.88 -13.50 -7.70
C LYS A 225 -12.73 -13.00 -8.57
N TRP A 226 -12.10 -11.89 -8.22
CA TRP A 226 -10.88 -11.46 -8.91
C TRP A 226 -9.65 -12.07 -8.24
N LYS A 227 -8.58 -12.24 -9.02
CA LYS A 227 -7.28 -12.70 -8.54
C LYS A 227 -6.19 -11.87 -9.20
N TRP A 228 -5.26 -11.37 -8.41
CA TRP A 228 -4.03 -10.81 -8.96
C TRP A 228 -3.11 -11.95 -9.42
N GLN A 229 -2.73 -11.94 -10.70
CA GLN A 229 -1.81 -12.90 -11.29
C GLN A 229 -0.55 -12.16 -11.78
N PRO A 230 0.58 -12.26 -11.07
CA PRO A 230 1.87 -11.77 -11.55
C PRO A 230 2.27 -12.43 -12.87
N SER A 231 3.02 -11.71 -13.71
CA SER A 231 3.59 -12.26 -14.93
C SER A 231 4.48 -13.48 -14.63
N LYS A 232 4.45 -14.50 -15.50
CA LYS A 232 5.28 -15.72 -15.36
C LYS A 232 6.76 -15.39 -15.18
N THR A 233 7.24 -14.41 -15.94
CA THR A 233 8.62 -13.90 -15.85
C THR A 233 8.98 -13.35 -14.47
N CYS A 234 8.01 -12.80 -13.73
CA CYS A 234 8.24 -12.34 -12.37
C CYS A 234 8.34 -13.50 -11.38
N VAL A 235 7.50 -14.51 -11.53
CA VAL A 235 7.50 -15.71 -10.67
C VAL A 235 8.84 -16.45 -10.77
N GLU A 236 9.40 -16.54 -11.97
CA GLU A 236 10.70 -17.19 -12.23
C GLU A 236 11.89 -16.50 -11.54
N THR A 237 11.73 -15.23 -11.12
CA THR A 237 12.80 -14.49 -10.41
C THR A 237 12.83 -14.73 -8.90
N ALA A 238 11.93 -15.56 -8.37
CA ALA A 238 11.87 -15.90 -6.96
C ALA A 238 13.13 -16.69 -6.51
N PRO A 239 13.54 -16.61 -5.23
CA PRO A 239 14.60 -17.44 -4.67
C PRO A 239 14.34 -18.94 -4.87
N SER A 240 15.37 -19.77 -4.97
CA SER A 240 15.23 -21.24 -5.15
C SER A 240 14.42 -21.93 -4.05
N ASN A 241 14.47 -21.40 -2.82
CA ASN A 241 13.73 -21.94 -1.67
C ASN A 241 12.35 -21.29 -1.49
N ALA A 242 12.00 -20.33 -2.35
CA ALA A 242 10.68 -19.70 -2.35
C ALA A 242 9.66 -20.73 -2.83
N ARG A 243 8.56 -20.86 -2.10
CA ARG A 243 7.46 -21.73 -2.51
C ARG A 243 6.39 -20.87 -3.19
N PRO A 244 5.65 -21.41 -4.17
CA PRO A 244 4.53 -20.69 -4.75
C PRO A 244 3.45 -20.43 -3.69
N GLY A 245 2.69 -19.35 -3.85
CA GLY A 245 1.58 -18.99 -2.97
C GLY A 245 1.96 -18.48 -1.57
N LEU A 246 0.93 -18.18 -0.78
CA LEU A 246 1.02 -17.72 0.59
C LEU A 246 0.81 -18.89 1.55
N SER A 247 1.67 -19.03 2.57
CA SER A 247 1.49 -20.00 3.67
C SER A 247 1.48 -19.30 5.01
N ARG A 248 0.42 -19.54 5.79
CA ARG A 248 0.25 -18.95 7.14
C ARG A 248 1.31 -19.47 8.10
N ARG A 249 1.54 -20.79 8.10
CA ARG A 249 2.53 -21.43 8.97
C ARG A 249 3.93 -20.93 8.65
N ARG A 250 4.31 -20.86 7.37
CA ARG A 250 5.63 -20.36 6.96
C ARG A 250 5.83 -18.90 7.33
N PHE A 251 4.84 -18.06 7.04
CA PHE A 251 4.87 -16.66 7.43
C PHE A 251 5.04 -16.50 8.95
N CYS A 252 4.29 -17.28 9.73
CA CYS A 252 4.39 -17.29 11.18
C CYS A 252 5.72 -17.83 11.72
N GLN A 253 6.34 -18.81 11.07
CA GLN A 253 7.67 -19.29 11.43
C GLN A 253 8.72 -18.18 11.28
N TYR A 254 8.62 -17.36 10.22
CA TYR A 254 9.52 -16.23 10.03
C TYR A 254 9.28 -15.08 11.00
N LEU A 255 8.04 -14.87 11.42
CA LEU A 255 7.70 -13.88 12.45
C LEU A 255 8.05 -14.33 13.87
N SER A 256 8.25 -15.63 14.10
CA SER A 256 8.44 -16.19 15.44
C SER A 256 9.48 -15.42 16.24
N HIS A 257 9.09 -14.99 17.45
CA HIS A 257 9.89 -14.23 18.41
C HIS A 257 10.35 -12.84 17.95
N LYS A 258 9.75 -12.30 16.88
CA LYS A 258 10.00 -10.95 16.39
C LYS A 258 8.85 -10.01 16.76
N SER A 259 9.24 -8.81 17.14
CA SER A 259 8.34 -7.70 17.38
C SER A 259 8.20 -6.85 16.11
N THR A 260 6.98 -6.74 15.61
CA THR A 260 6.61 -6.00 14.41
C THR A 260 5.81 -4.76 14.78
N ILE A 261 6.17 -3.62 14.20
CA ILE A 261 5.43 -2.37 14.36
C ILE A 261 5.05 -1.77 13.01
N LEU A 262 3.80 -1.34 12.91
CA LEU A 262 3.27 -0.59 11.77
C LEU A 262 3.15 0.90 12.12
N LEU A 263 3.72 1.75 11.28
CA LEU A 263 3.76 3.21 11.46
C LEU A 263 3.13 3.90 10.24
N GLY A 264 2.03 4.62 10.44
CA GLY A 264 1.38 5.35 9.34
C GLY A 264 0.06 5.98 9.73
N ASP A 265 -0.78 6.26 8.73
CA ASP A 265 -2.10 6.88 8.84
C ASP A 265 -3.26 5.85 8.79
N THR A 266 -4.53 6.29 8.79
CA THR A 266 -5.70 5.36 8.89
C THR A 266 -5.67 4.28 7.81
N PRO A 267 -5.41 4.58 6.52
CA PRO A 267 -5.25 3.56 5.50
C PRO A 267 -4.13 2.53 5.78
N HIS A 268 -3.09 2.90 6.52
CA HIS A 268 -2.05 1.96 6.96
C HIS A 268 -2.54 1.05 8.10
N TYR A 269 -3.51 1.50 8.91
CA TYR A 269 -4.12 0.68 9.95
C TYR A 269 -4.92 -0.51 9.39
N SER A 270 -5.51 -0.43 8.20
CA SER A 270 -6.17 -1.61 7.61
C SER A 270 -5.19 -2.77 7.35
N LEU A 271 -3.91 -2.47 7.11
CA LEU A 271 -2.87 -3.50 6.99
C LEU A 271 -2.49 -4.13 8.33
N HIS A 272 -2.68 -3.42 9.44
CA HIS A 272 -2.57 -4.01 10.78
C HIS A 272 -3.67 -5.04 11.00
N ASP A 273 -4.91 -4.68 10.67
CA ASP A 273 -6.05 -5.60 10.79
C ASP A 273 -5.88 -6.80 9.84
N LEU A 274 -5.39 -6.59 8.61
CA LEU A 274 -5.04 -7.68 7.70
C LEU A 274 -3.97 -8.63 8.27
N LEU A 275 -2.91 -8.12 8.91
CA LEU A 275 -1.91 -8.96 9.55
C LEU A 275 -2.50 -9.79 10.69
N LEU A 276 -3.37 -9.20 11.51
CA LEU A 276 -4.07 -9.93 12.56
C LEU A 276 -4.97 -11.01 11.97
N ASP A 277 -5.78 -10.67 10.96
CA ASP A 277 -6.66 -11.59 10.27
C ASP A 277 -5.90 -12.77 9.67
N TRP A 278 -4.71 -12.54 9.12
CA TRP A 278 -3.88 -13.58 8.55
C TRP A 278 -3.14 -14.43 9.61
N THR A 279 -2.87 -13.90 10.81
CA THR A 279 -1.98 -14.56 11.79
C THR A 279 -2.68 -15.06 13.06
N THR A 280 -4.00 -14.89 13.17
CA THR A 280 -4.80 -15.44 14.28
C THR A 280 -5.97 -16.29 13.76
N LEU A 281 -6.44 -17.25 14.56
CA LEU A 281 -7.64 -18.03 14.23
C LEU A 281 -8.92 -17.41 14.82
N ALA A 282 -8.78 -16.60 15.87
CA ALA A 282 -9.89 -15.90 16.51
C ALA A 282 -9.75 -14.37 16.40
N PRO A 283 -10.87 -13.62 16.50
CA PRO A 283 -10.85 -12.17 16.66
C PRO A 283 -10.03 -11.75 17.89
N MET A 284 -9.21 -10.72 17.72
CA MET A 284 -8.40 -10.10 18.76
C MET A 284 -9.00 -8.75 19.14
N SER A 285 -8.91 -8.39 20.42
CA SER A 285 -9.40 -7.08 20.86
C SER A 285 -8.41 -5.98 20.47
N CYS A 286 -8.76 -5.17 19.46
CA CYS A 286 -8.08 -3.91 19.13
C CYS A 286 -9.05 -2.72 19.25
N TYR A 287 -8.59 -1.62 19.85
CA TYR A 287 -9.41 -0.43 20.11
C TYR A 287 -9.28 0.64 19.01
N GLY A 288 -8.80 0.26 17.83
CA GLY A 288 -8.58 1.15 16.69
C GLY A 288 -7.20 1.80 16.67
N ASP A 289 -6.96 2.59 15.64
CA ASP A 289 -5.66 3.17 15.27
C ASP A 289 -5.05 4.10 16.35
N LEU A 290 -5.88 4.82 17.11
CA LEU A 290 -5.43 5.72 18.19
C LEU A 290 -5.19 5.03 19.54
N PHE A 291 -5.69 3.81 19.74
CA PHE A 291 -5.62 3.13 21.03
C PHE A 291 -5.09 1.69 20.91
N CYS A 292 -4.48 1.36 19.77
CA CYS A 292 -3.88 0.06 19.52
C CYS A 292 -2.79 -0.26 20.56
N ARG A 293 -2.92 -1.45 21.17
CA ARG A 293 -1.94 -2.03 22.09
C ARG A 293 -1.16 -3.12 21.36
N GLU A 294 -0.33 -3.86 22.09
CA GLU A 294 0.36 -5.01 21.52
C GLU A 294 -0.59 -6.20 21.36
N HIS A 295 -0.42 -6.92 20.26
CA HIS A 295 -1.15 -8.14 19.94
C HIS A 295 -0.16 -9.28 19.76
N SER A 296 -0.44 -10.43 20.38
CA SER A 296 0.31 -11.65 20.10
C SER A 296 -0.09 -12.21 18.74
N LEU A 297 0.88 -12.47 17.87
CA LEU A 297 0.63 -13.11 16.57
C LEU A 297 0.97 -14.61 16.62
N CYS A 298 0.41 -15.37 15.69
CA CYS A 298 0.86 -16.72 15.31
C CYS A 298 0.79 -17.80 16.40
N GLY A 299 0.26 -17.51 17.59
CA GLY A 299 0.25 -18.44 18.72
C GLY A 299 -0.52 -19.71 18.44
N ASP A 300 -1.71 -19.58 17.87
CA ASP A 300 -2.55 -20.75 17.56
C ASP A 300 -2.02 -21.46 16.31
N ILE A 301 -1.56 -20.71 15.32
CA ILE A 301 -1.03 -21.23 14.05
C ILE A 301 0.20 -22.11 14.28
N LEU A 302 1.15 -21.65 15.09
CA LEU A 302 2.38 -22.39 15.37
C LEU A 302 2.17 -23.56 16.34
N LYS A 303 1.12 -23.53 17.17
CA LYS A 303 0.78 -24.65 18.08
C LYS A 303 0.00 -25.76 17.41
N ALA A 304 -0.72 -25.47 16.33
CA ALA A 304 -1.59 -26.48 15.76
C ALA A 304 -0.78 -27.57 15.05
N LYS A 305 -1.27 -28.80 15.14
CA LYS A 305 -0.62 -29.98 14.55
C LYS A 305 -0.63 -29.89 13.02
N PRO A 306 0.29 -30.58 12.31
CA PRO A 306 0.15 -30.76 10.87
C PRO A 306 -1.24 -31.30 10.52
N GLY A 307 -1.88 -30.75 9.49
CA GLY A 307 -3.22 -31.18 9.04
C GLY A 307 -4.43 -30.54 9.76
N THR A 308 -4.26 -29.67 10.76
CA THR A 308 -5.38 -28.99 11.46
C THR A 308 -6.02 -27.85 10.66
N GLY A 309 -6.14 -27.99 9.35
CA GLY A 309 -6.87 -27.04 8.50
C GLY A 309 -6.46 -25.56 8.55
N ILE A 310 -5.20 -25.27 8.92
CA ILE A 310 -4.68 -23.88 8.95
C ILE A 310 -4.49 -23.35 7.54
N GLU A 311 -3.87 -24.15 6.69
CA GLU A 311 -3.50 -23.76 5.32
C GLU A 311 -4.67 -23.97 4.35
N ASP A 312 -5.66 -24.78 4.74
CA ASP A 312 -6.89 -25.01 3.96
C ASP A 312 -8.07 -24.13 4.40
N TRP A 313 -7.84 -23.25 5.39
CA TRP A 313 -8.79 -22.28 5.92
C TRP A 313 -10.03 -22.86 6.61
N THR A 314 -10.07 -24.17 6.86
CA THR A 314 -11.18 -24.83 7.57
C THR A 314 -11.40 -24.25 8.97
N GLU A 315 -10.32 -23.91 9.68
CA GLU A 315 -10.41 -23.29 11.02
C GLU A 315 -11.06 -21.91 10.98
N ASP A 316 -10.87 -21.17 9.89
CA ASP A 316 -11.47 -19.86 9.70
C ASP A 316 -12.99 -19.99 9.37
N GLU A 317 -13.43 -21.08 8.73
CA GLU A 317 -14.86 -21.38 8.53
C GLU A 317 -15.65 -21.46 9.85
N LEU A 318 -15.01 -21.89 10.93
CA LEU A 318 -15.64 -21.99 12.26
C LEU A 318 -16.01 -20.61 12.84
N VAL A 319 -15.38 -19.53 12.37
CA VAL A 319 -15.61 -18.17 12.87
C VAL A 319 -16.96 -17.63 12.40
N TRP A 320 -17.33 -17.83 11.13
CA TRP A 320 -18.57 -17.29 10.57
C TRP A 320 -19.62 -18.33 10.18
N LEU A 321 -19.24 -19.62 10.10
CA LEU A 321 -20.03 -20.73 9.54
C LEU A 321 -20.45 -20.44 8.09
N SER A 322 -20.23 -21.38 7.17
CA SER A 322 -20.74 -21.33 5.78
C SER A 322 -19.98 -20.47 4.76
N LEU A 323 -18.65 -20.33 4.90
CA LEU A 323 -17.84 -19.86 3.77
C LEU A 323 -17.83 -20.91 2.66
N PRO A 324 -18.09 -20.54 1.40
CA PRO A 324 -17.97 -21.48 0.29
C PRO A 324 -16.49 -21.76 0.00
N ARG A 325 -16.16 -23.04 -0.23
CA ARG A 325 -14.87 -23.45 -0.76
C ARG A 325 -14.89 -23.40 -2.29
N PRO A 326 -13.74 -23.24 -2.96
CA PRO A 326 -13.67 -23.42 -4.41
C PRO A 326 -14.24 -24.79 -4.81
N PRO A 327 -15.06 -24.91 -5.87
CA PRO A 327 -15.72 -26.16 -6.25
C PRO A 327 -14.75 -27.34 -6.44
N SER A 328 -13.60 -27.06 -7.02
CA SER A 328 -12.45 -27.97 -7.20
C SER A 328 -11.81 -28.44 -5.90
N ALA A 329 -11.77 -27.61 -4.84
CA ALA A 329 -11.30 -28.00 -3.52
C ALA A 329 -12.27 -29.00 -2.86
N VAL A 330 -13.57 -28.84 -3.10
CA VAL A 330 -14.61 -29.78 -2.63
C VAL A 330 -14.50 -31.11 -3.36
N LEU A 331 -14.32 -31.10 -4.69
CA LEU A 331 -14.14 -32.31 -5.50
C LEU A 331 -12.88 -33.09 -5.10
N LYS A 332 -11.78 -32.38 -4.82
CA LYS A 332 -10.53 -33.03 -4.38
C LYS A 332 -10.64 -33.59 -2.95
N ALA A 333 -11.24 -32.85 -2.02
CA ALA A 333 -11.50 -33.36 -0.66
C ALA A 333 -12.44 -34.59 -0.66
N ALA A 334 -13.35 -34.69 -1.63
CA ALA A 334 -14.21 -35.86 -1.82
C ALA A 334 -13.45 -37.06 -2.43
N ALA A 335 -12.49 -36.80 -3.34
CA ALA A 335 -11.62 -37.81 -3.92
C ALA A 335 -10.62 -38.37 -2.89
N ASP A 336 -9.95 -37.50 -2.12
CA ASP A 336 -8.98 -37.89 -1.08
C ASP A 336 -9.67 -38.72 0.03
N ARG A 337 -10.95 -38.46 0.34
CA ARG A 337 -11.75 -39.27 1.28
C ARG A 337 -12.14 -40.65 0.75
N SER A 338 -12.04 -40.89 -0.55
CA SER A 338 -12.36 -42.18 -1.17
C SER A 338 -11.14 -43.10 -1.34
N GLU A 339 -9.93 -42.59 -1.11
CA GLU A 339 -8.66 -43.33 -1.30
C GLU A 339 -7.91 -43.62 0.03
N GLU A 340 -8.40 -43.16 1.19
CA GLU A 340 -7.75 -43.38 2.51
C GLU A 340 -8.15 -44.68 3.25
N ASP A 341 -8.75 -45.66 2.55
CA ASP A 341 -8.86 -47.06 3.02
C ASP A 341 -8.17 -47.97 1.97
N ASP A 342 -6.83 -48.03 1.98
CA ASP A 342 -6.00 -49.23 1.68
C ASP A 342 -4.51 -48.86 1.47
N ASP A 343 -3.70 -49.17 2.49
CA ASP A 343 -2.26 -49.48 2.55
C ASP A 343 -1.20 -48.92 1.54
N ALA A 344 -0.18 -48.31 2.16
CA ALA A 344 1.29 -48.48 1.98
C ALA A 344 2.15 -47.46 1.20
N ASP A 345 3.11 -46.88 1.95
CA ASP A 345 4.53 -46.58 1.65
C ASP A 345 4.95 -46.07 0.25
N GLU A 346 5.43 -44.81 0.13
CA GLU A 346 6.86 -44.43 0.22
C GLU A 346 7.08 -42.90 -0.10
N PRO A 347 8.30 -42.31 -0.08
CA PRO A 347 8.72 -41.38 0.96
C PRO A 347 8.90 -39.93 0.47
N HIS A 348 8.18 -38.98 1.05
CA HIS A 348 8.64 -37.60 1.05
C HIS A 348 9.64 -37.41 2.19
N ARG A 349 10.90 -37.15 1.85
CA ARG A 349 11.90 -36.62 2.80
C ARG A 349 11.39 -35.29 3.35
N HIS A 350 10.66 -35.38 4.45
CA HIS A 350 10.34 -34.26 5.30
C HIS A 350 11.54 -34.01 6.20
N GLU A 351 12.06 -32.79 6.15
CA GLU A 351 12.94 -32.31 7.21
C GLU A 351 12.17 -32.41 8.54
N PRO A 352 12.71 -33.10 9.56
CA PRO A 352 12.13 -33.08 10.89
C PRO A 352 12.43 -31.71 11.50
N TRP A 353 11.43 -30.83 11.54
CA TRP A 353 11.52 -29.63 12.35
C TRP A 353 10.94 -29.95 13.73
N ASP A 354 11.82 -29.89 14.73
CA ASP A 354 11.59 -30.13 16.16
C ASP A 354 10.20 -29.67 16.64
N GLU A 355 9.32 -30.64 16.90
CA GLU A 355 8.01 -30.42 17.53
C GLU A 355 8.10 -30.18 19.04
N THR A 356 9.28 -29.96 19.63
CA THR A 356 9.40 -29.72 21.07
C THR A 356 10.53 -28.74 21.41
N VAL A 357 10.17 -27.48 21.70
CA VAL A 357 11.06 -26.57 22.43
C VAL A 357 10.97 -26.89 23.92
N ILE A 358 11.78 -27.84 24.37
CA ILE A 358 12.13 -27.97 25.79
C ILE A 358 13.21 -26.91 26.04
N ALA A 359 12.84 -25.81 26.70
CA ALA A 359 13.85 -24.91 27.26
C ALA A 359 14.66 -25.68 28.31
N GLU A 360 15.98 -25.46 28.37
CA GLU A 360 16.92 -26.08 29.34
C GLU A 360 16.53 -25.92 30.82
N ASN A 361 15.47 -25.15 31.12
CA ASN A 361 14.93 -24.90 32.46
C ASN A 361 13.51 -25.47 32.71
N GLY A 362 12.99 -26.37 31.86
CA GLY A 362 11.73 -27.09 32.13
C GLY A 362 10.42 -26.27 32.07
N GLN A 363 10.47 -24.99 31.68
CA GLN A 363 9.26 -24.20 31.40
C GLN A 363 8.88 -24.27 29.92
N ARG A 364 7.72 -24.87 29.63
CA ARG A 364 7.09 -24.83 28.28
C ARG A 364 6.80 -23.39 27.89
N ARG A 365 7.55 -22.82 26.93
CA ARG A 365 7.22 -21.52 26.34
C ARG A 365 6.31 -21.72 25.14
N THR A 366 5.35 -20.83 24.96
CA THR A 366 4.50 -20.85 23.77
C THR A 366 5.30 -20.40 22.55
N PRO A 367 5.09 -21.01 21.37
CA PRO A 367 5.71 -20.57 20.11
C PRO A 367 5.49 -19.09 19.75
N SER A 368 4.46 -18.44 20.31
CA SER A 368 4.19 -17.00 20.16
C SER A 368 4.94 -16.08 21.11
N PHE A 369 5.80 -16.60 21.99
CA PHE A 369 6.46 -15.77 23.00
C PHE A 369 7.35 -14.72 22.31
N GLY A 370 7.00 -13.44 22.45
CA GLY A 370 7.72 -12.34 21.82
C GLY A 370 7.37 -12.07 20.35
N THR A 371 6.44 -12.83 19.77
CA THR A 371 5.86 -12.55 18.45
C THR A 371 4.73 -11.53 18.59
N LEU A 372 5.06 -10.25 18.40
CA LEU A 372 4.15 -9.15 18.72
C LEU A 372 3.87 -8.27 17.51
N LEU A 373 2.66 -7.75 17.42
CA LEU A 373 2.26 -6.69 16.49
C LEU A 373 1.81 -5.47 17.27
N ARG A 374 2.20 -4.30 16.79
CA ARG A 374 1.75 -3.02 17.33
C ARG A 374 1.52 -2.04 16.19
N TYR A 375 0.53 -1.18 16.34
CA TYR A 375 0.34 -0.04 15.45
C TYR A 375 0.53 1.29 16.21
N ARG A 376 1.11 2.28 15.52
CA ARG A 376 1.16 3.66 15.98
C ARG A 376 0.71 4.60 14.88
N ARG A 377 -0.30 5.40 15.20
CA ARG A 377 -0.79 6.45 14.31
C ARG A 377 0.24 7.58 14.21
N THR A 378 0.72 7.86 13.01
CA THR A 378 1.53 9.04 12.71
C THR A 378 1.29 9.52 11.28
N ASP A 379 0.55 10.62 11.14
CA ASP A 379 0.29 11.25 9.83
C ASP A 379 1.57 11.84 9.23
N GLY A 380 2.35 12.57 10.03
CA GLY A 380 3.55 13.27 9.57
C GLY A 380 4.83 12.45 9.66
N LEU A 381 4.79 11.27 10.30
CA LEU A 381 5.94 10.43 10.65
C LEU A 381 7.03 11.16 11.46
N LYS A 382 6.73 12.26 12.15
CA LYS A 382 7.76 13.04 12.85
C LYS A 382 8.00 12.51 14.27
N SER A 383 9.26 12.41 14.68
CA SER A 383 9.65 11.75 15.93
C SER A 383 9.69 12.68 17.16
N ALA A 384 9.91 13.98 16.96
CA ALA A 384 10.12 14.93 18.06
C ALA A 384 8.83 15.22 18.85
N ARG A 385 8.97 15.41 20.17
CA ARG A 385 7.85 15.57 21.11
C ARG A 385 6.87 16.70 20.73
N LYS A 386 7.37 17.80 20.16
CA LYS A 386 6.52 18.92 19.73
C LYS A 386 5.53 18.57 18.60
N TYR A 387 5.78 17.50 17.84
CA TYR A 387 4.96 17.08 16.71
C TYR A 387 3.88 16.06 17.07
N ILE A 388 3.95 15.50 18.28
CA ILE A 388 3.00 14.50 18.83
C ILE A 388 2.06 15.11 19.87
N GLU A 389 2.12 16.43 20.08
CA GLU A 389 1.19 17.12 20.96
C GLU A 389 -0.21 17.07 20.35
N PRO A 390 -1.27 16.84 21.15
CA PRO A 390 -2.62 16.75 20.63
C PRO A 390 -3.04 17.97 19.81
N ILE A 391 -2.46 19.15 20.09
CA ILE A 391 -2.76 20.42 19.43
C ILE A 391 -1.84 20.73 18.24
N TYR A 392 -0.96 19.81 17.84
CA TYR A 392 -0.01 20.07 16.77
C TYR A 392 -0.73 20.34 15.44
N ILE A 393 -0.42 21.51 14.87
CA ILE A 393 -0.90 21.97 13.57
C ILE A 393 0.31 22.04 12.66
N HIS A 394 0.24 21.35 11.53
CA HIS A 394 1.35 21.29 10.61
C HIS A 394 1.58 22.66 9.95
N PRO A 395 2.78 23.25 10.06
CA PRO A 395 3.02 24.65 9.72
C PRO A 395 2.91 24.96 8.23
N ALA A 396 3.07 23.97 7.35
CA ALA A 396 2.92 24.19 5.91
C ALA A 396 1.44 24.16 5.48
N THR A 397 0.59 23.42 6.18
CA THR A 397 -0.77 23.12 5.73
C THR A 397 -1.85 23.76 6.61
N GLY A 398 -1.53 24.13 7.84
CA GLY A 398 -2.51 24.63 8.82
C GLY A 398 -3.44 23.54 9.34
N ILE A 399 -3.19 22.29 9.01
CA ILE A 399 -4.05 21.17 9.35
C ILE A 399 -3.46 20.44 10.55
N ARG A 400 -4.34 20.09 11.49
CA ARG A 400 -4.00 19.30 12.66
C ARG A 400 -3.69 17.87 12.24
N GLU A 401 -2.54 17.36 12.68
CA GLU A 401 -2.15 15.98 12.48
C GLU A 401 -2.43 15.14 13.73
N MET A 402 -2.67 13.85 13.53
CA MET A 402 -2.75 12.86 14.59
C MET A 402 -1.44 12.07 14.62
N ASN A 403 -0.63 12.33 15.65
CA ASN A 403 0.67 11.68 15.83
C ASN A 403 0.81 11.14 17.27
N GLN A 404 1.08 9.85 17.39
CA GLN A 404 1.45 9.21 18.64
C GLN A 404 2.98 9.15 18.79
N GLN A 405 3.45 8.99 20.02
CA GLN A 405 4.86 8.70 20.27
C GLN A 405 5.19 7.31 19.70
N TRP A 406 5.94 7.27 18.60
CA TRP A 406 6.25 6.03 17.89
C TRP A 406 7.73 5.65 17.94
N LEU A 407 8.65 6.62 18.01
CA LEU A 407 10.10 6.37 17.90
C LEU A 407 10.64 5.37 18.95
N PRO A 408 10.31 5.46 20.26
CA PRO A 408 10.78 4.48 21.24
C PRO A 408 10.27 3.06 20.99
N ASP A 409 9.07 2.91 20.43
CA ASP A 409 8.51 1.60 20.09
C ASP A 409 9.16 1.06 18.82
N SER A 410 9.36 1.93 17.82
CA SER A 410 10.11 1.61 16.61
C SER A 410 11.50 1.09 16.95
N ARG A 411 12.27 1.78 17.79
CA ARG A 411 13.65 1.38 18.17
C ARG A 411 13.74 0.03 18.88
N ARG A 412 12.64 -0.47 19.45
CA ARG A 412 12.61 -1.78 20.13
C ARG A 412 12.08 -2.90 19.25
N ALA A 413 11.51 -2.55 18.09
CA ALA A 413 10.96 -3.51 17.16
C ALA A 413 12.06 -4.19 16.35
N ASP A 414 11.89 -5.47 16.04
CA ASP A 414 12.75 -6.19 15.11
C ASP A 414 12.38 -5.83 13.65
N ILE A 415 11.08 -5.59 13.40
CA ILE A 415 10.52 -5.27 12.09
C ILE A 415 9.68 -3.99 12.18
N VAL A 416 10.01 -2.99 11.35
CA VAL A 416 9.26 -1.73 11.22
C VAL A 416 8.69 -1.63 9.81
N VAL A 417 7.36 -1.64 9.69
CA VAL A 417 6.68 -1.40 8.41
C VAL A 417 6.07 -0.01 8.45
N MET A 418 6.60 0.89 7.62
CA MET A 418 6.28 2.31 7.70
C MET A 418 5.74 2.88 6.39
N ALA A 419 4.90 3.89 6.50
CA ALA A 419 4.48 4.75 5.39
C ALA A 419 4.34 6.19 5.91
N LYS A 420 4.85 7.17 5.14
CA LYS A 420 4.57 8.59 5.39
C LYS A 420 3.43 9.03 4.47
N ALA A 421 2.33 9.50 5.06
CA ALA A 421 1.20 9.99 4.29
C ALA A 421 1.56 11.27 3.49
N PRO A 422 0.91 11.51 2.34
CA PRO A 422 0.94 12.81 1.68
C PRO A 422 0.52 13.94 2.62
N LEU A 423 1.04 15.14 2.38
CA LEU A 423 0.61 16.29 3.17
C LEU A 423 -0.81 16.69 2.76
N PRO A 424 -1.68 17.04 3.73
CA PRO A 424 -3.05 17.40 3.42
C PRO A 424 -3.12 18.71 2.62
N PHE A 425 -4.21 18.88 1.87
CA PHE A 425 -4.45 20.10 1.11
C PHE A 425 -4.49 21.32 2.04
N PRO A 426 -3.61 22.32 1.90
CA PRO A 426 -3.49 23.41 2.89
C PRO A 426 -4.79 24.20 3.11
N LEU A 427 -5.01 24.67 4.35
CA LEU A 427 -6.13 25.54 4.68
C LEU A 427 -5.96 26.92 4.03
N PRO A 428 -6.99 27.43 3.31
CA PRO A 428 -6.97 28.78 2.77
C PRO A 428 -6.78 29.82 3.89
N GLY A 429 -5.93 30.81 3.64
CA GLY A 429 -5.59 31.90 4.57
C GLY A 429 -4.55 31.53 5.63
N HIS A 430 -4.02 30.30 5.62
CA HIS A 430 -3.02 29.87 6.60
C HIS A 430 -1.61 30.33 6.26
N ASN A 431 -1.25 30.27 4.98
CA ASN A 431 0.10 30.54 4.51
C ASN A 431 0.04 31.41 3.25
N LYS A 432 0.52 32.65 3.35
CA LYS A 432 0.50 33.63 2.25
C LYS A 432 1.12 33.10 0.95
N THR A 433 2.15 32.27 1.05
CA THR A 433 2.78 31.64 -0.11
C THR A 433 1.78 30.69 -0.79
N PHE A 434 1.13 29.80 -0.04
CA PHE A 434 0.12 28.90 -0.59
C PHE A 434 -1.17 29.63 -0.99
N ASP A 435 -1.54 30.70 -0.30
CA ASP A 435 -2.73 31.50 -0.62
C ASP A 435 -2.62 32.15 -2.00
N HIS A 436 -1.47 32.74 -2.31
CA HIS A 436 -1.19 33.26 -3.65
C HIS A 436 -1.24 32.16 -4.72
N TRP A 437 -0.82 30.93 -4.38
CA TRP A 437 -0.95 29.79 -5.28
C TRP A 437 -2.41 29.40 -5.50
N PHE A 438 -3.22 29.41 -4.43
CA PHE A 438 -4.65 29.09 -4.48
C PHE A 438 -5.47 30.07 -5.32
N GLU A 439 -5.11 31.36 -5.35
CA GLU A 439 -5.70 32.34 -6.27
C GLU A 439 -5.50 31.96 -7.76
N GLY A 440 -4.47 31.16 -8.04
CA GLY A 440 -4.18 30.60 -9.35
C GLY A 440 -4.96 29.33 -9.71
N LEU A 441 -5.57 28.63 -8.73
CA LEU A 441 -6.30 27.36 -8.89
C LEU A 441 -7.80 27.58 -9.12
N ASP A 442 -8.13 28.50 -10.02
CA ASP A 442 -9.50 28.85 -10.35
C ASP A 442 -9.95 28.05 -11.57
N ASP A 443 -10.85 27.08 -11.36
CA ASP A 443 -11.39 26.19 -12.40
C ASP A 443 -12.19 26.93 -13.50
N SER A 444 -12.43 28.25 -13.37
CA SER A 444 -12.97 29.08 -14.45
C SER A 444 -11.92 29.52 -15.49
N LYS A 445 -10.64 29.28 -15.20
CA LYS A 445 -9.50 29.51 -16.10
C LYS A 445 -9.25 28.29 -16.98
N ASP A 446 -8.25 28.40 -17.85
CA ASP A 446 -7.80 27.26 -18.66
C ASP A 446 -7.40 26.07 -17.77
N LEU A 447 -8.09 24.94 -17.96
CA LEU A 447 -7.97 23.76 -17.10
C LEU A 447 -6.59 23.11 -17.22
N GLU A 448 -5.90 23.26 -18.36
CA GLU A 448 -4.53 22.79 -18.53
C GLU A 448 -3.56 23.60 -17.67
N GLU A 449 -3.71 24.93 -17.65
CA GLU A 449 -2.92 25.82 -16.81
C GLU A 449 -3.15 25.51 -15.32
N VAL A 450 -4.41 25.27 -14.93
CA VAL A 450 -4.76 24.89 -13.56
C VAL A 450 -4.15 23.54 -13.19
N ALA A 451 -4.22 22.54 -14.07
CA ALA A 451 -3.60 21.22 -13.85
C ALA A 451 -2.08 21.33 -13.65
N ALA A 452 -1.39 22.12 -14.48
CA ALA A 452 0.03 22.38 -14.33
C ALA A 452 0.37 23.03 -12.97
N LYS A 453 -0.44 23.97 -12.49
CA LYS A 453 -0.27 24.57 -11.16
C LYS A 453 -0.45 23.56 -10.02
N TYR A 454 -1.39 22.61 -10.13
CA TYR A 454 -1.52 21.53 -9.15
C TYR A 454 -0.27 20.63 -9.14
N ILE A 455 0.26 20.28 -10.30
CA ILE A 455 1.51 19.50 -10.42
C ILE A 455 2.67 20.26 -9.76
N GLU A 456 2.81 21.56 -10.03
CA GLU A 456 3.85 22.38 -9.44
C GLU A 456 3.72 22.41 -7.92
N ALA A 457 2.51 22.60 -7.42
CA ALA A 457 2.26 22.75 -5.99
C ALA A 457 2.54 21.44 -5.23
N ALA A 458 2.10 20.32 -5.79
CA ALA A 458 2.38 18.99 -5.26
C ALA A 458 3.89 18.67 -5.29
N TRP A 459 4.58 19.06 -6.36
CA TRP A 459 6.03 18.95 -6.43
C TRP A 459 6.70 19.78 -5.33
N ARG A 460 6.45 21.10 -5.27
CA ARG A 460 7.12 22.00 -4.32
C ARG A 460 6.90 21.59 -2.87
N ILE A 461 5.70 21.17 -2.50
CA ILE A 461 5.46 20.73 -1.11
C ILE A 461 6.15 19.40 -0.81
N THR A 462 6.21 18.49 -1.80
CA THR A 462 6.93 17.22 -1.66
C THR A 462 8.41 17.46 -1.46
N GLU A 463 9.00 18.33 -2.29
CA GLU A 463 10.42 18.70 -2.25
C GLU A 463 10.81 19.43 -0.96
N ASN A 464 10.07 20.50 -0.62
CA ASN A 464 10.49 21.44 0.43
C ASN A 464 10.05 21.03 1.84
N VAL A 465 9.06 20.14 1.96
CA VAL A 465 8.47 19.80 3.26
C VAL A 465 8.48 18.30 3.48
N TRP A 466 7.79 17.53 2.63
CA TRP A 466 7.60 16.10 2.86
C TRP A 466 8.91 15.31 2.85
N LEU A 467 9.79 15.59 1.87
CA LEU A 467 11.08 14.89 1.70
C LEU A 467 12.04 15.14 2.88
N PRO A 468 12.32 16.38 3.30
CA PRO A 468 13.13 16.65 4.49
C PRO A 468 12.59 15.96 5.75
N GLU A 469 11.27 15.93 5.94
CA GLU A 469 10.65 15.26 7.08
C GLU A 469 10.83 13.74 7.05
N LEU A 470 10.70 13.11 5.87
CA LEU A 470 10.96 11.69 5.73
C LEU A 470 12.42 11.37 6.07
N LEU A 471 13.37 12.14 5.52
CA LEU A 471 14.81 11.92 5.75
C LEU A 471 15.20 12.09 7.22
N ASP A 472 14.65 13.09 7.91
CA ASP A 472 14.84 13.28 9.36
C ASP A 472 14.31 12.08 10.17
N SER A 473 13.16 11.55 9.76
CA SER A 473 12.52 10.40 10.41
C SER A 473 13.31 9.11 10.19
N LEU A 474 13.77 8.85 8.97
CA LEU A 474 14.65 7.72 8.64
C LEU A 474 15.97 7.81 9.39
N SER A 475 16.57 9.00 9.45
CA SER A 475 17.79 9.24 10.23
C SER A 475 17.56 9.00 11.72
N SER A 476 16.41 9.40 12.26
CA SER A 476 16.05 9.16 13.67
C SER A 476 15.85 7.68 13.99
N MET A 477 15.24 6.92 13.07
CA MET A 477 14.98 5.48 13.22
C MET A 477 16.24 4.63 13.10
N ARG A 478 17.18 5.01 12.24
CA ARG A 478 18.45 4.31 12.08
C ARG A 478 19.55 4.82 13.00
N GLY A 479 19.38 6.01 13.57
CA GLY A 479 20.33 6.61 14.51
C GLY A 479 20.33 5.94 15.88
N SER A 480 21.41 6.15 16.65
CA SER A 480 21.53 5.63 18.01
C SER A 480 20.32 6.04 18.89
N PRO A 481 19.81 5.14 19.76
CA PRO A 481 20.29 3.80 20.11
C PRO A 481 19.56 2.66 19.36
N SER A 482 19.13 2.86 18.11
CA SER A 482 18.45 1.79 17.36
C SER A 482 19.34 0.58 17.11
N PRO A 483 18.78 -0.65 17.10
CA PRO A 483 19.50 -1.86 16.73
C PRO A 483 20.08 -1.76 15.31
N GLU A 484 21.31 -2.24 15.13
CA GLU A 484 21.97 -2.22 13.82
C GLU A 484 21.27 -3.14 12.82
N ASP A 485 20.64 -4.21 13.32
CA ASP A 485 19.95 -5.24 12.56
C ASP A 485 18.42 -5.09 12.61
N GLN A 486 17.90 -3.88 12.77
CA GLN A 486 16.47 -3.64 12.60
C GLN A 486 16.08 -3.72 11.11
N LEU A 487 15.06 -4.51 10.79
CA LEU A 487 14.48 -4.52 9.45
C LEU A 487 13.45 -3.39 9.33
N ILE A 488 13.71 -2.42 8.44
CA ILE A 488 12.77 -1.36 8.09
C ILE A 488 12.27 -1.60 6.67
N ILE A 489 10.95 -1.57 6.49
CA ILE A 489 10.26 -1.79 5.22
C ILE A 489 9.39 -0.56 4.95
N TYR A 490 9.52 0.01 3.75
CA TYR A 490 8.67 1.11 3.33
C TYR A 490 7.51 0.59 2.49
N ARG A 491 6.29 0.93 2.88
CA ARG A 491 5.07 0.61 2.12
C ARG A 491 4.63 1.83 1.32
N GLY A 492 4.46 1.65 0.01
CA GLY A 492 4.02 2.71 -0.90
C GLY A 492 2.63 3.27 -0.55
N GLY A 493 2.44 4.57 -0.77
CA GLY A 493 1.13 5.22 -0.67
C GLY A 493 0.19 4.73 -1.76
N TRP A 494 -1.12 4.83 -1.51
CA TRP A 494 -2.16 4.34 -2.42
C TRP A 494 -2.96 5.49 -3.00
N ARG A 495 -3.31 5.47 -4.28
CA ARG A 495 -4.10 6.54 -4.91
C ARG A 495 -5.57 6.52 -4.50
N ALA A 496 -6.18 7.69 -4.41
CA ALA A 496 -7.62 7.85 -4.24
C ALA A 496 -8.31 7.98 -5.61
N HIS A 497 -9.51 7.44 -5.71
CA HIS A 497 -10.35 7.46 -6.89
C HIS A 497 -11.57 8.34 -6.63
N HIS A 498 -11.74 9.35 -7.48
CA HIS A 498 -12.75 10.40 -7.32
C HIS A 498 -14.20 9.89 -7.48
N ASP A 499 -14.35 8.71 -8.06
CA ASP A 499 -15.60 8.02 -8.36
C ASP A 499 -15.92 6.89 -7.37
N CYS A 500 -15.06 6.68 -6.36
CA CYS A 500 -15.22 5.61 -5.39
C CYS A 500 -16.49 5.69 -4.53
N SER A 501 -16.93 6.90 -4.13
CA SER A 501 -18.10 7.04 -3.25
C SER A 501 -19.42 7.23 -4.01
N ARG A 502 -19.40 7.18 -5.35
CA ARG A 502 -20.58 7.45 -6.17
C ARG A 502 -21.61 6.34 -5.95
N SER A 503 -22.88 6.73 -5.83
CA SER A 503 -23.99 5.78 -5.66
C SER A 503 -24.33 5.01 -6.93
N SER A 504 -23.87 5.51 -8.07
CA SER A 504 -24.00 4.92 -9.40
C SER A 504 -22.83 5.42 -10.23
N LEU A 505 -22.31 4.58 -11.12
CA LEU A 505 -21.35 5.01 -12.12
C LEU A 505 -22.04 5.86 -13.19
N ASP A 506 -21.29 6.71 -13.88
CA ASP A 506 -21.85 7.48 -15.00
C ASP A 506 -22.26 6.50 -16.12
N GLU A 507 -23.31 6.79 -16.88
CA GLU A 507 -23.75 5.90 -17.98
C GLU A 507 -22.65 5.67 -19.02
N ASP A 508 -21.76 6.66 -19.20
CA ASP A 508 -20.61 6.59 -20.09
C ASP A 508 -19.43 5.77 -19.50
N ASP A 509 -19.50 5.41 -18.21
CA ASP A 509 -18.49 4.59 -17.57
C ASP A 509 -18.59 3.16 -18.08
N PRO A 510 -17.54 2.61 -18.71
CA PRO A 510 -17.61 1.28 -19.29
C PRO A 510 -17.95 0.17 -18.29
N SER A 511 -17.69 0.34 -16.99
CA SER A 511 -18.06 -0.66 -15.97
C SER A 511 -19.42 -0.41 -15.32
N ALA A 512 -20.16 0.62 -15.73
CA ALA A 512 -21.54 0.85 -15.27
C ALA A 512 -22.51 -0.27 -15.67
N SER A 513 -22.19 -1.01 -16.74
CA SER A 513 -23.03 -2.12 -17.24
C SER A 513 -22.89 -3.42 -16.43
N TRP A 514 -21.96 -3.51 -15.47
CA TRP A 514 -21.71 -4.74 -14.73
C TRP A 514 -22.76 -4.92 -13.62
N ASP A 515 -23.32 -6.13 -13.52
CA ASP A 515 -24.20 -6.51 -12.41
C ASP A 515 -23.40 -6.74 -11.11
N TRP A 516 -22.94 -5.64 -10.50
CA TRP A 516 -22.04 -5.63 -9.35
C TRP A 516 -22.77 -5.17 -8.08
N GLN A 517 -23.34 -6.11 -7.34
CA GLN A 517 -24.13 -5.81 -6.13
C GLN A 517 -23.84 -6.79 -4.98
N SER A 518 -22.63 -6.71 -4.43
CA SER A 518 -22.22 -7.38 -3.18
C SER A 518 -21.93 -6.36 -2.06
N PRO A 519 -22.47 -6.55 -0.84
CA PRO A 519 -22.03 -5.79 0.33
C PRO A 519 -20.53 -5.96 0.55
N GLY A 520 -19.83 -4.86 0.79
CA GLY A 520 -18.40 -4.83 1.13
C GLY A 520 -17.45 -4.60 -0.05
N ASP A 521 -17.96 -4.59 -1.29
CA ASP A 521 -17.11 -4.53 -2.49
C ASP A 521 -16.97 -3.14 -3.10
N GLY A 522 -17.85 -2.19 -2.74
CA GLY A 522 -17.87 -0.87 -3.36
C GLY A 522 -18.11 -0.95 -4.87
N PRO A 523 -17.77 0.12 -5.63
CA PRO A 523 -17.86 0.11 -7.08
C PRO A 523 -16.87 -0.85 -7.75
N PRO A 524 -17.19 -1.38 -8.94
CA PRO A 524 -16.30 -2.29 -9.67
C PRO A 524 -14.97 -1.62 -10.09
N PRO A 525 -13.91 -2.41 -10.34
CA PRO A 525 -12.63 -1.90 -10.81
C PRO A 525 -12.73 -1.26 -12.20
N HIS A 526 -11.81 -0.34 -12.50
CA HIS A 526 -11.61 0.24 -13.82
C HIS A 526 -11.19 -0.84 -14.83
N LYS A 527 -11.71 -0.77 -16.07
CA LYS A 527 -11.35 -1.70 -17.15
C LYS A 527 -9.87 -1.67 -17.54
N ARG A 528 -9.16 -0.61 -17.20
CA ARG A 528 -7.75 -0.36 -17.53
C ARG A 528 -7.11 0.48 -16.44
N GLN A 529 -5.80 0.36 -16.31
CA GLN A 529 -5.01 1.20 -15.41
C GLN A 529 -5.21 2.70 -15.73
N PRO A 530 -5.50 3.56 -14.72
CA PRO A 530 -5.70 4.98 -14.94
C PRO A 530 -4.47 5.69 -15.53
N THR A 531 -4.66 6.43 -16.62
CA THR A 531 -3.64 7.30 -17.22
C THR A 531 -3.43 8.58 -16.41
N LEU A 532 -2.37 9.34 -16.69
CA LEU A 532 -2.16 10.63 -16.03
C LEU A 532 -3.31 11.61 -16.36
N SER A 533 -3.84 11.54 -17.58
CA SER A 533 -5.03 12.29 -17.99
C SER A 533 -6.21 12.01 -17.06
N GLN A 534 -6.50 10.73 -16.78
CA GLN A 534 -7.60 10.33 -15.90
C GLN A 534 -7.36 10.64 -14.40
N VAL A 535 -6.11 10.80 -13.99
CA VAL A 535 -5.77 11.29 -12.65
C VAL A 535 -6.05 12.79 -12.51
N LEU A 536 -5.86 13.56 -13.58
CA LEU A 536 -6.04 15.02 -13.60
C LEU A 536 -7.50 15.43 -13.89
N PHE A 537 -8.14 14.77 -14.86
CA PHE A 537 -9.43 15.15 -15.43
C PHE A 537 -10.50 14.08 -15.18
N ARG A 538 -11.75 14.53 -14.97
CA ARG A 538 -12.89 13.63 -14.71
C ARG A 538 -13.43 12.93 -15.94
N ASN A 539 -13.24 13.52 -17.12
CA ASN A 539 -13.74 12.98 -18.36
C ASN A 539 -12.68 13.11 -19.47
N PRO A 540 -12.77 12.26 -20.52
CA PRO A 540 -11.87 12.34 -21.66
C PRO A 540 -11.94 13.68 -22.40
N ALA A 541 -13.09 14.35 -22.34
CA ALA A 541 -13.30 15.66 -22.95
C ALA A 541 -12.62 16.82 -22.18
N GLN A 542 -11.96 16.54 -21.05
CA GLN A 542 -11.24 17.50 -20.20
C GLN A 542 -12.05 18.73 -19.80
N THR A 543 -13.38 18.62 -19.73
CA THR A 543 -14.22 19.76 -19.37
C THR A 543 -14.21 20.03 -17.87
N ARG A 544 -13.56 19.16 -17.09
CA ARG A 544 -13.55 19.26 -15.63
C ARG A 544 -12.38 18.52 -14.99
N LEU A 545 -11.70 19.18 -14.05
CA LEU A 545 -10.71 18.57 -13.18
C LEU A 545 -11.33 17.63 -12.13
N VAL A 546 -10.53 16.66 -11.70
CA VAL A 546 -10.79 15.88 -10.48
C VAL A 546 -10.90 16.84 -9.28
N ASP A 547 -11.63 16.46 -8.22
CA ASP A 547 -11.73 17.33 -7.05
C ASP A 547 -10.34 17.64 -6.47
N LYS A 548 -10.18 18.87 -5.99
CA LYS A 548 -8.89 19.40 -5.53
C LYS A 548 -8.17 18.53 -4.49
N HIS A 549 -8.91 17.86 -3.61
CA HIS A 549 -8.31 17.05 -2.55
C HIS A 549 -7.76 15.73 -3.10
N THR A 550 -8.56 15.03 -3.91
CA THR A 550 -8.12 13.81 -4.60
C THR A 550 -6.96 14.09 -5.55
N LEU A 551 -7.05 15.18 -6.33
CA LEU A 551 -6.00 15.60 -7.25
C LEU A 551 -4.68 15.86 -6.51
N TRP A 552 -4.72 16.72 -5.48
CA TRP A 552 -3.57 17.04 -4.63
C TRP A 552 -2.94 15.81 -3.97
N TYR A 553 -3.78 14.91 -3.45
CA TYR A 553 -3.35 13.70 -2.78
C TYR A 553 -2.66 12.74 -3.78
N ASN A 554 -3.28 12.50 -4.94
CA ASN A 554 -2.74 11.57 -5.94
C ASN A 554 -1.42 12.02 -6.53
N LEU A 555 -1.30 13.31 -6.89
CA LEU A 555 -0.06 13.86 -7.44
C LEU A 555 1.11 13.65 -6.47
N GLN A 556 0.90 13.96 -5.19
CA GLN A 556 1.87 13.70 -4.14
C GLN A 556 2.17 12.21 -3.99
N THR A 557 1.15 11.34 -3.89
CA THR A 557 1.36 9.89 -3.74
C THR A 557 2.22 9.31 -4.85
N ILE A 558 1.94 9.66 -6.11
CA ILE A 558 2.71 9.20 -7.26
C ILE A 558 4.17 9.68 -7.17
N MET A 559 4.37 10.97 -6.91
CA MET A 559 5.70 11.58 -6.77
C MET A 559 6.50 10.96 -5.62
N GLN A 560 5.84 10.75 -4.47
CA GLN A 560 6.44 10.20 -3.25
C GLN A 560 6.83 8.73 -3.42
N ASN A 561 5.95 7.90 -3.98
CA ASN A 561 6.26 6.52 -4.31
C ASN A 561 7.46 6.45 -5.27
N HIS A 562 7.47 7.29 -6.30
CA HIS A 562 8.57 7.35 -7.27
C HIS A 562 9.91 7.68 -6.61
N ILE A 563 9.98 8.73 -5.78
CA ILE A 563 11.26 9.11 -5.16
C ILE A 563 11.71 8.15 -4.08
N VAL A 564 10.79 7.59 -3.28
CA VAL A 564 11.14 6.64 -2.23
C VAL A 564 11.69 5.37 -2.84
N ARG A 565 10.98 4.78 -3.80
CA ARG A 565 11.35 3.53 -4.45
C ARG A 565 12.72 3.61 -5.13
N ASN A 566 12.98 4.70 -5.86
CA ASN A 566 14.14 4.77 -6.74
C ASN A 566 15.37 5.46 -6.14
N PHE A 567 15.19 6.43 -5.22
CA PHE A 567 16.29 7.29 -4.76
C PHE A 567 16.55 7.22 -3.25
N ILE A 568 15.52 6.97 -2.44
CA ILE A 568 15.64 7.01 -0.97
C ILE A 568 15.84 5.60 -0.42
N ALA A 569 14.84 4.72 -0.54
CA ALA A 569 14.81 3.42 0.13
C ALA A 569 16.07 2.56 -0.15
N PRO A 570 16.59 2.47 -1.39
CA PRO A 570 17.82 1.72 -1.68
C PRO A 570 19.05 2.22 -0.90
N LYS A 571 19.15 3.54 -0.66
CA LYS A 571 20.29 4.17 0.03
C LYS A 571 20.26 3.95 1.55
N PHE A 572 19.09 3.62 2.10
CA PHE A 572 18.91 3.29 3.51
C PHE A 572 18.82 1.77 3.77
N GLY A 573 19.01 0.93 2.74
CA GLY A 573 18.85 -0.52 2.85
C GLY A 573 17.42 -0.93 3.20
N ILE A 574 16.43 -0.21 2.67
CA ILE A 574 15.00 -0.39 2.96
C ILE A 574 14.32 -1.02 1.75
N PRO A 575 13.68 -2.19 1.88
CA PRO A 575 12.80 -2.73 0.84
C PRO A 575 11.56 -1.85 0.68
N PHE A 576 11.16 -1.61 -0.57
CA PHE A 576 9.92 -0.91 -0.91
C PHE A 576 8.85 -1.92 -1.34
N LEU A 577 7.68 -1.88 -0.68
CA LEU A 577 6.50 -2.66 -1.06
C LEU A 577 5.54 -1.77 -1.86
N ASP A 578 5.39 -2.09 -3.13
CA ASP A 578 4.46 -1.42 -4.04
C ASP A 578 3.07 -2.07 -3.92
N LEU A 579 2.19 -1.41 -3.18
CA LEU A 579 0.79 -1.82 -3.05
C LEU A 579 -0.11 -1.05 -4.02
N GLU A 580 0.44 -0.08 -4.75
CA GLU A 580 -0.34 0.85 -5.57
C GLU A 580 -0.55 0.30 -6.98
N SER A 581 0.51 -0.23 -7.61
CA SER A 581 0.48 -0.63 -9.02
C SER A 581 -0.62 -1.65 -9.32
N SER A 582 -0.60 -2.81 -8.65
CA SER A 582 -1.61 -3.85 -8.82
C SER A 582 -3.00 -3.32 -8.49
N MET A 583 -3.11 -2.44 -7.49
CA MET A 583 -4.39 -1.99 -6.99
C MET A 583 -4.94 -0.72 -7.66
N SER A 584 -4.19 -0.15 -8.59
CA SER A 584 -4.50 1.12 -9.27
C SER A 584 -5.80 1.11 -10.07
N VAL A 585 -6.34 -0.06 -10.40
CA VAL A 585 -7.65 -0.20 -11.07
C VAL A 585 -8.82 -0.26 -10.08
N TRP A 586 -8.56 -0.61 -8.83
CA TRP A 586 -9.61 -0.72 -7.83
C TRP A 586 -10.00 0.67 -7.34
N ARG A 587 -11.28 1.00 -7.53
CA ARG A 587 -11.86 2.27 -7.09
C ARG A 587 -11.80 2.32 -5.57
N SER A 588 -10.73 2.95 -5.10
CA SER A 588 -10.42 3.08 -3.68
C SER A 588 -10.49 4.54 -3.27
N GLY A 589 -11.14 4.83 -2.15
CA GLY A 589 -11.27 6.14 -1.54
C GLY A 589 -10.69 6.04 -0.15
N MET A 590 -9.77 6.95 0.16
CA MET A 590 -9.20 6.98 1.50
C MET A 590 -10.22 7.51 2.49
N VAL A 591 -10.62 6.67 3.42
CA VAL A 591 -11.52 7.08 4.49
C VAL A 591 -10.74 7.26 5.79
N GLY A 592 -10.72 8.48 6.32
CA GLY A 592 -10.23 8.78 7.68
C GLY A 592 -8.78 9.26 7.83
N GLY A 593 -7.98 9.31 6.77
CA GLY A 593 -6.66 9.93 6.79
C GLY A 593 -6.75 11.45 6.92
N SER A 594 -5.89 12.07 7.74
CA SER A 594 -5.79 13.53 7.78
C SER A 594 -5.37 14.10 6.42
N ALA A 595 -4.73 13.30 5.55
CA ALA A 595 -4.29 13.69 4.21
C ALA A 595 -5.41 13.83 3.17
N SER A 596 -6.52 13.08 3.30
CA SER A 596 -7.60 13.01 2.28
C SER A 596 -8.91 13.68 2.65
N ALA A 597 -9.13 14.03 3.91
CA ALA A 597 -10.40 14.60 4.32
C ALA A 597 -10.58 16.03 3.73
N PRO A 598 -11.74 16.35 3.12
CA PRO A 598 -12.04 17.71 2.71
C PRO A 598 -12.31 18.54 3.97
N PHE A 599 -11.29 19.28 4.42
CA PHE A 599 -11.44 20.15 5.57
C PHE A 599 -12.06 21.48 5.15
N GLU A 600 -13.32 21.69 5.49
CA GLU A 600 -13.88 23.03 5.51
C GLU A 600 -13.63 23.69 6.87
N PRO A 601 -13.13 24.94 6.92
CA PRO A 601 -12.93 25.64 8.18
C PRO A 601 -14.27 25.83 8.90
N LEU A 602 -14.33 25.45 10.18
CA LEU A 602 -15.48 25.77 11.03
C LEU A 602 -15.63 27.29 11.15
N PRO A 603 -16.86 27.84 11.14
CA PRO A 603 -17.07 29.28 11.30
C PRO A 603 -16.49 29.77 12.62
N LYS A 604 -15.89 30.97 12.57
CA LYS A 604 -15.14 31.63 13.66
C LYS A 604 -15.86 31.69 15.01
N SER A 605 -17.19 31.57 15.04
CA SER A 605 -18.00 31.56 16.26
C SER A 605 -17.87 30.28 17.10
N SER A 606 -17.21 29.24 16.60
CA SER A 606 -16.98 27.97 17.33
C SER A 606 -15.57 27.81 17.91
N MET A 607 -14.72 28.84 17.79
CA MET A 607 -13.31 28.81 18.24
C MET A 607 -13.10 28.89 19.77
N GLN A 608 -14.11 28.60 20.59
CA GLN A 608 -13.95 28.58 22.06
C GLN A 608 -13.70 27.19 22.67
N GLY A 609 -13.68 26.13 21.88
CA GLY A 609 -13.23 24.81 22.30
C GLY A 609 -12.29 24.24 21.25
N GLY A 610 -11.14 23.70 21.67
CA GLY A 610 -10.05 23.26 20.78
C GLY A 610 -10.55 22.56 19.51
N GLY A 611 -10.04 23.00 18.36
CA GLY A 611 -10.43 22.54 17.03
C GLY A 611 -10.26 21.02 16.86
N PHE A 612 -11.26 20.27 17.30
CA PHE A 612 -11.48 18.90 16.89
C PHE A 612 -12.12 18.96 15.51
N VAL A 613 -11.32 18.66 14.49
CA VAL A 613 -11.83 18.40 13.17
C VAL A 613 -12.52 17.03 13.22
N ASP A 614 -13.84 17.09 13.36
CA ASP A 614 -14.69 15.91 13.51
C ASP A 614 -14.88 15.26 12.13
N GLN A 615 -14.13 14.19 11.86
CA GLN A 615 -14.22 13.39 10.64
C GLN A 615 -15.64 12.79 10.42
N ALA A 616 -16.51 12.79 11.43
CA ALA A 616 -17.90 12.34 11.33
C ALA A 616 -18.88 13.47 10.97
N LYS A 617 -18.50 14.76 11.08
CA LYS A 617 -19.38 15.93 10.84
C LYS A 617 -19.36 16.52 9.43
N LEU A 618 -18.68 15.87 8.48
CA LEU A 618 -18.77 16.18 7.04
C LEU A 618 -20.20 16.14 6.49
N LYS A 619 -21.15 15.56 7.23
CA LYS A 619 -22.56 15.39 6.85
C LYS A 619 -23.40 16.68 6.80
N LYS A 620 -22.97 17.81 7.41
CA LYS A 620 -23.91 18.92 7.72
C LYS A 620 -23.86 20.15 6.81
N ARG A 621 -22.89 20.30 5.91
CA ARG A 621 -22.81 21.48 5.04
C ARG A 621 -22.33 21.12 3.65
N GLY A 622 -23.23 20.69 2.77
CA GLY A 622 -23.06 20.76 1.31
C GLY A 622 -21.82 20.11 0.67
N ALA A 623 -20.93 19.48 1.45
CA ALA A 623 -19.74 18.83 0.97
C ALA A 623 -20.16 17.74 -0.01
N SER A 624 -19.50 17.72 -1.17
CA SER A 624 -19.79 16.79 -2.25
C SER A 624 -19.88 15.36 -1.69
N PRO A 625 -20.77 14.49 -2.19
CA PRO A 625 -20.93 13.10 -1.71
C PRO A 625 -19.65 12.22 -1.76
N GLY A 626 -18.53 12.76 -2.24
CA GLY A 626 -17.25 12.15 -2.61
C GLY A 626 -16.45 11.45 -1.51
N LEU A 627 -16.52 11.94 -0.27
CA LEU A 627 -15.68 11.45 0.84
C LEU A 627 -16.56 11.28 2.09
N ARG A 628 -17.42 10.25 2.08
CA ARG A 628 -18.21 9.89 3.26
C ARG A 628 -17.31 9.26 4.32
N SER A 629 -17.60 9.58 5.58
CA SER A 629 -16.96 9.00 6.76
C SER A 629 -17.11 7.47 6.79
N ALA A 630 -16.06 6.76 7.23
CA ALA A 630 -16.04 5.30 7.42
C ALA A 630 -17.14 4.87 8.41
N ALA A 631 -17.60 5.82 9.24
CA ALA A 631 -18.69 5.65 10.18
C ALA A 631 -20.08 5.51 9.52
N SER A 632 -20.23 5.51 8.19
CA SER A 632 -21.56 5.34 7.58
C SER A 632 -22.13 3.94 7.80
N GLY A 633 -21.31 2.93 8.15
CA GLY A 633 -21.75 1.53 8.31
C GLY A 633 -22.42 0.96 7.05
N ASP A 634 -22.26 1.64 5.91
CA ASP A 634 -22.92 1.34 4.65
C ASP A 634 -21.98 0.47 3.81
N CYS A 635 -22.09 -0.84 3.98
CA CYS A 635 -21.31 -1.84 3.25
C CYS A 635 -21.39 -1.70 1.72
N TRP A 636 -22.39 -0.99 1.19
CA TRP A 636 -22.58 -0.84 -0.26
C TRP A 636 -21.80 0.34 -0.85
N ARG A 637 -21.19 1.18 0.00
CA ARG A 637 -20.54 2.43 -0.40
C ARG A 637 -19.18 2.61 0.28
N TYR A 638 -18.60 1.51 0.75
CA TYR A 638 -17.28 1.53 1.35
C TYR A 638 -16.22 1.54 0.25
N CYS A 639 -15.16 2.29 0.51
CA CYS A 639 -14.25 2.76 -0.52
C CYS A 639 -12.92 2.02 -0.54
N ILE A 640 -12.81 0.86 0.08
CA ILE A 640 -11.63 0.02 -0.08
C ILE A 640 -12.22 -1.35 -0.35
N ALA A 641 -12.13 -1.83 -1.60
CA ALA A 641 -12.44 -3.22 -1.86
C ALA A 641 -11.38 -4.07 -1.12
N SER A 642 -11.78 -5.25 -0.66
CA SER A 642 -10.85 -6.31 -0.26
C SER A 642 -10.74 -7.31 -1.41
N PRO A 643 -10.21 -6.94 -2.59
CA PRO A 643 -10.33 -7.80 -3.73
C PRO A 643 -9.35 -8.96 -3.61
N GLY A 644 -9.91 -10.15 -3.59
CA GLY A 644 -9.33 -11.21 -4.39
C GLY A 644 -7.88 -11.55 -4.07
N SER A 645 -7.46 -11.51 -2.81
CA SER A 645 -6.08 -11.73 -2.35
C SER A 645 -5.01 -10.77 -2.89
N GLY A 646 -5.35 -9.70 -3.63
CA GLY A 646 -4.32 -8.84 -4.25
C GLY A 646 -3.59 -7.93 -3.26
N ILE A 647 -4.30 -7.44 -2.23
CA ILE A 647 -3.66 -6.69 -1.13
C ILE A 647 -2.78 -7.64 -0.33
N GLU A 648 -3.26 -8.85 -0.09
CA GLU A 648 -2.58 -9.91 0.62
C GLU A 648 -1.31 -10.34 -0.11
N GLU A 649 -1.36 -10.55 -1.42
CA GLU A 649 -0.18 -10.88 -2.22
C GLU A 649 0.83 -9.72 -2.23
N ALA A 650 0.39 -8.48 -2.45
CA ALA A 650 1.27 -7.32 -2.47
C ALA A 650 1.91 -7.05 -1.10
N PHE A 651 1.16 -7.24 -0.01
CA PHE A 651 1.63 -6.96 1.34
C PHE A 651 2.20 -8.18 2.06
N ILE A 652 1.37 -9.19 2.37
CA ILE A 652 1.81 -10.41 3.06
C ILE A 652 2.77 -11.21 2.18
N GLY A 653 2.47 -11.35 0.89
CA GLY A 653 3.37 -11.99 -0.08
C GLY A 653 4.68 -11.23 -0.20
N GLY A 654 4.64 -9.91 -0.33
CA GLY A 654 5.83 -9.05 -0.32
C GLY A 654 6.72 -9.25 0.92
N LEU A 655 6.12 -9.24 2.13
CA LEU A 655 6.82 -9.54 3.38
C LEU A 655 7.41 -10.96 3.38
N LEU A 656 6.63 -11.95 2.93
CA LEU A 656 7.07 -13.33 2.84
C LEU A 656 8.28 -13.47 1.91
N ARG A 657 8.31 -12.80 0.74
CA ARG A 657 9.47 -12.81 -0.18
C ARG A 657 10.69 -12.14 0.42
N ILE A 658 10.51 -11.05 1.18
CA ILE A 658 11.60 -10.44 1.95
C ILE A 658 12.18 -11.45 2.94
N PHE A 659 11.34 -12.18 3.68
CA PHE A 659 11.80 -13.18 4.65
C PHE A 659 12.41 -14.42 3.99
N GLU A 660 11.84 -14.91 2.89
CA GLU A 660 12.38 -16.07 2.17
C GLU A 660 13.77 -15.77 1.60
N ARG A 661 13.96 -14.59 1.00
CA ARG A 661 15.25 -14.19 0.44
C ARG A 661 16.24 -13.77 1.53
N GLY A 662 15.74 -13.09 2.56
CA GLY A 662 16.54 -12.55 3.65
C GLY A 662 16.95 -13.59 4.69
N PHE A 663 16.01 -14.42 5.14
CA PHE A 663 16.21 -15.33 6.26
C PHE A 663 16.37 -16.78 5.82
N ALA A 664 15.82 -17.21 4.68
CA ALA A 664 15.74 -18.64 4.33
C ALA A 664 16.30 -18.99 2.95
N SER A 665 17.16 -18.13 2.38
CA SER A 665 17.78 -18.40 1.07
C SER A 665 18.82 -19.52 1.12
N THR A 666 19.41 -19.79 2.29
CA THR A 666 20.25 -20.97 2.55
C THR A 666 19.87 -21.56 3.92
N GLU A 667 20.20 -22.82 4.17
CA GLU A 667 19.91 -23.47 5.46
C GLU A 667 20.69 -22.81 6.60
N GLU A 668 21.91 -22.32 6.36
CA GLU A 668 22.68 -21.57 7.36
C GLU A 668 21.99 -20.27 7.75
N ARG A 669 21.46 -19.52 6.77
CA ARG A 669 20.68 -18.30 7.04
C ARG A 669 19.40 -18.63 7.82
N LYS A 670 18.69 -19.69 7.41
CA LYS A 670 17.44 -20.12 8.06
C LYS A 670 17.69 -20.47 9.52
N GLN A 671 18.73 -21.25 9.80
CA GLN A 671 19.16 -21.58 11.14
C GLN A 671 19.58 -20.35 11.95
N LYS A 672 20.09 -19.27 11.35
CA LYS A 672 20.54 -18.07 12.08
C LYS A 672 19.42 -17.04 12.33
N TRP A 673 18.42 -16.96 11.45
CA TRP A 673 17.49 -15.83 11.40
C TRP A 673 16.02 -16.17 11.70
N THR A 674 15.70 -17.44 11.96
CA THR A 674 14.33 -17.90 12.22
C THR A 674 14.19 -18.59 13.59
N GLY A 675 12.97 -18.58 14.15
CA GLY A 675 12.67 -19.23 15.43
C GLY A 675 13.53 -18.75 16.59
N ASP A 676 13.77 -19.64 17.55
CA ASP A 676 14.61 -19.37 18.74
C ASP A 676 16.08 -19.13 18.41
N ASN A 677 16.51 -19.47 17.19
CA ASN A 677 17.88 -19.23 16.77
C ASN A 677 18.16 -17.80 16.31
N PHE A 678 17.12 -16.97 16.19
CA PHE A 678 17.26 -15.57 15.81
C PHE A 678 18.23 -14.83 16.76
N ALA A 679 19.25 -14.19 16.20
CA ALA A 679 20.34 -13.57 16.96
C ALA A 679 19.84 -12.66 18.11
N ASN A 680 18.90 -11.76 17.82
CA ASN A 680 18.32 -10.86 18.84
C ASN A 680 17.57 -11.61 19.95
N VAL A 681 16.97 -12.77 19.65
CA VAL A 681 16.33 -13.60 20.68
C VAL A 681 17.39 -14.20 21.58
N LYS A 682 18.49 -14.73 21.03
CA LYS A 682 19.63 -15.24 21.82
C LYS A 682 20.21 -14.15 22.70
N GLU A 683 20.42 -12.95 22.17
CA GLU A 683 20.95 -11.81 22.93
C GLU A 683 20.00 -11.38 24.07
N ARG A 684 18.70 -11.23 23.78
CA ARG A 684 17.69 -10.91 24.80
C ARG A 684 17.57 -12.01 25.87
N MET A 685 17.75 -13.27 25.48
CA MET A 685 17.75 -14.39 26.42
C MET A 685 18.98 -14.37 27.32
N ALA A 686 20.18 -14.17 26.74
CA ALA A 686 21.42 -14.03 27.49
C ALA A 686 21.37 -12.84 28.47
N GLN A 687 20.84 -11.69 28.06
CA GLN A 687 20.64 -10.54 28.94
C GLN A 687 19.67 -10.85 30.10
N ARG A 688 18.56 -11.55 29.83
CA ARG A 688 17.62 -11.95 30.87
C ARG A 688 18.20 -12.95 31.86
N GLU A 689 19.05 -13.85 31.40
CA GLU A 689 19.75 -14.80 32.28
C GLU A 689 20.76 -14.09 33.16
N LYS A 690 21.52 -13.12 32.62
CA LYS A 690 22.39 -12.24 33.42
C LYS A 690 21.61 -11.49 34.50
N LEU A 691 20.46 -10.90 34.15
CA LEU A 691 19.58 -10.21 35.10
C LEU A 691 19.02 -11.14 36.18
N LYS A 692 18.68 -12.39 35.83
CA LYS A 692 18.18 -13.39 36.79
C LYS A 692 19.28 -13.89 37.73
N ASN A 693 20.51 -13.97 37.25
CA ASN A 693 21.66 -14.44 38.03
C ASN A 693 22.26 -13.35 38.92
N GLY A 694 21.73 -12.11 38.87
CA GLY A 694 22.21 -11.00 39.68
C GLY A 694 23.49 -10.33 39.15
N ASP A 695 23.96 -10.71 37.95
CA ASP A 695 25.16 -10.16 37.30
C ASP A 695 24.86 -8.86 36.54
N ALA A 696 24.00 -7.99 37.08
CA ALA A 696 23.81 -6.66 36.54
C ALA A 696 25.03 -5.80 36.92
N GLY A 697 26.03 -5.76 36.03
CA GLY A 697 27.13 -4.80 36.14
C GLY A 697 26.59 -3.37 36.21
N GLU A 698 27.21 -2.54 37.04
CA GLU A 698 26.79 -1.17 37.41
C GLU A 698 26.73 -0.13 36.27
N ASP A 699 26.87 -0.50 35.00
CA ASP A 699 26.88 0.44 33.87
C ASP A 699 25.97 -0.03 32.73
N ASP A 700 24.67 0.32 32.79
CA ASP A 700 23.80 0.61 31.64
C ASP A 700 22.49 1.33 32.06
#